data_AF-A0A093XP45-F1
#
_entry.id   AF-A0A093XP45-F1
#
_cell.length_a   1.000
_cell.length_b   1.000
_cell.length_c   1.000
_cell.angle_alpha   90.00
_cell.angle_beta   90.00
_cell.angle_gamma   90.00
#
_symmetry.space_group_name_H-M   'P 1'
#
loop_
_entity.id
_entity.type
_entity.pdbx_description
1 polymer ?
#
loop_
_entity_poly.entity_id
_entity_poly.type
_entity_poly.pdbx_seq_one_letter_code
_entity_poly.pdbx_strand_id
1 'polypeptide(L)'
;MAHWDSIIRFTAVEGGEYWAALSLDETAASGLKVKGYASIEALESDGVFAGVTVKNLLAPVPTTGIPIICVGLNYRNHANEASIPIPEDPPMWYKPAAALADHDTSISFPPQAHRSFPDFEGELTVILRDSMRSVPASKAMSYILGYTIGNDLTARVFQRTSGGQYTYAKGFDKFGPLGPRLVHPSVFSPDQNRRITTRVNGKVVQDSPFDFIFPVDELLSFLSQGTTIPAGTAIMTGTPAGVGWFQNPKCPLKDGDVVEVEVKPIGVLRNTIMKSLALALEYGSIGGGAILHTPHQWTLPLYLLQTVQNTPIIQTRYLQMYSQQDLSPSASRDTTSTTSTRSSGNLNRGEEDSASKYRVCSNCKRLKRKCTVYSRCNSVYTAHAYIGNLERPTCSRCRTSGYTCQYEDRKRRPGPAKGSVSSKTREMSFRLNHLEGLLQGLHGQLTSGQNAVPGYYAQDSEMQPLAYHNPLAVDFLQGYEQQNFTYPILGPNSNGPMQAVTNMEPLLQLSPSLEGYPVRTEDSPPFSVEQPVMSPDISASTLFSASTLAEDSKQLLICLYFDHIQPIFPMFRKPMFHQRFHENQIPESLLNAMFAMSSRFVPTSDIFRVFGKFSTPWENFAKLAHQQSHDRLEENSAICLDDIKTACLLAIHEYTNYPGRKAWMYVGNAVRLSLASRLHQIDIKGNSCGLSDADREEWRFVWWAIWKLDSTINVTAVMPFGIDCHTIGSALVSTTVADFTNGITKHSTGTFLGTDSAKLWKEVREMQFLDPGDGFNIHLLAVSLLRGVSQCQQRLYANSTPEEIARMMALRNTFSCMRLALPAWYFNAAKRPSEQFHSHRHRLETIIMFHTAHLIINEPVRTLGTEQAHIITGDSLSCWQSSITYAEDLAGVFHHWESEYFAVADPVISCAIWHAHCGLTIHKMSFTDDSNSEVATRIDNALDLLSISLENFARWWQIARILQDSLKVFQMWSWVHLDVSKITEVVAQIRRAINPDSVEPGLVDVSLICPSIPDDTLDGNEENRVWTTDILE
;
A
#
# COMPACT_ATOMS: atom_id res chain seq x y z
N MET A 1 8.87 -31.19 -43.82
CA MET A 1 7.90 -30.44 -43.00
C MET A 1 6.70 -30.19 -43.88
N ALA A 2 5.49 -30.42 -43.39
CA ALA A 2 4.27 -30.06 -44.09
C ALA A 2 4.22 -28.54 -44.23
N HIS A 3 4.14 -28.03 -45.47
CA HIS A 3 3.99 -26.59 -45.72
C HIS A 3 2.53 -26.21 -45.45
N TRP A 4 2.30 -25.43 -44.40
CA TRP A 4 0.99 -24.85 -44.08
C TRP A 4 1.00 -23.37 -44.46
N ASP A 5 -0.09 -22.89 -45.07
CA ASP A 5 -0.23 -21.48 -45.44
C ASP A 5 -0.82 -20.67 -44.28
N SER A 6 -1.77 -21.27 -43.55
CA SER A 6 -2.24 -20.76 -42.26
C SER A 6 -2.58 -21.88 -41.29
N ILE A 7 -2.49 -21.59 -39.99
CA ILE A 7 -2.91 -22.49 -38.89
C ILE A 7 -3.81 -21.76 -37.90
N ILE A 8 -4.77 -22.48 -37.34
CA ILE A 8 -5.62 -22.03 -36.23
C ILE A 8 -5.30 -22.85 -34.97
N ARG A 9 -5.43 -22.20 -33.82
CA ARG A 9 -5.54 -22.86 -32.51
C ARG A 9 -6.99 -22.79 -32.07
N PHE A 10 -7.53 -23.86 -31.49
CA PHE A 10 -8.94 -23.90 -31.09
C PHE A 10 -9.21 -24.90 -29.98
N THR A 11 -10.32 -24.69 -29.26
CA THR A 11 -10.98 -25.75 -28.48
C THR A 11 -11.91 -26.55 -29.38
N ALA A 12 -11.94 -27.87 -29.24
CA ALA A 12 -12.85 -28.74 -29.99
C ALA A 12 -14.22 -28.86 -29.32
N VAL A 13 -15.26 -29.16 -30.11
CA VAL A 13 -16.59 -29.55 -29.59
C VAL A 13 -16.49 -30.89 -28.85
N GLU A 14 -15.65 -31.78 -29.36
CA GLU A 14 -15.30 -33.10 -28.80
C GLU A 14 -14.43 -33.01 -27.53
N GLY A 15 -13.94 -31.82 -27.18
CA GLY A 15 -13.11 -31.55 -26.01
C GLY A 15 -11.60 -31.62 -26.29
N GLY A 16 -10.84 -30.84 -25.54
CA GLY A 16 -9.40 -30.62 -25.75
C GLY A 16 -9.09 -29.40 -26.62
N GLU A 17 -7.80 -29.06 -26.67
CA GLU A 17 -7.26 -27.99 -27.51
C GLU A 17 -6.41 -28.58 -28.63
N TYR A 18 -6.51 -28.00 -29.82
CA TYR A 18 -5.85 -28.50 -31.02
C TYR A 18 -5.37 -27.36 -31.92
N TRP A 19 -4.47 -27.74 -32.82
CA TRP A 19 -4.02 -26.96 -33.96
C TRP A 19 -4.55 -27.60 -35.25
N ALA A 20 -4.89 -26.80 -36.26
CA ALA A 20 -5.23 -27.30 -37.60
C ALA A 20 -4.72 -26.35 -38.67
N ALA A 21 -4.28 -26.91 -39.80
CA ALA A 21 -3.95 -26.15 -40.99
C ALA A 21 -5.22 -25.82 -41.78
N LEU A 22 -5.29 -24.59 -42.31
CA LEU A 22 -6.38 -24.11 -43.18
C LEU A 22 -5.79 -23.42 -44.41
N SER A 23 -6.52 -23.52 -45.52
CA SER A 23 -6.32 -22.67 -46.69
C SER A 23 -6.58 -21.20 -46.32
N LEU A 24 -5.97 -20.28 -47.06
CA LEU A 24 -6.22 -18.84 -46.95
C LEU A 24 -7.65 -18.46 -47.35
N ASP A 25 -8.28 -19.24 -48.24
CA ASP A 25 -9.66 -19.05 -48.68
C ASP A 25 -10.70 -19.60 -47.68
N GLU A 26 -10.29 -20.44 -46.73
CA GLU A 26 -11.18 -21.00 -45.71
C GLU A 26 -11.34 -20.03 -44.54
N THR A 27 -12.58 -19.72 -44.17
CA THR A 27 -12.88 -18.91 -42.97
C THR A 27 -12.63 -19.74 -41.71
N ALA A 28 -11.67 -19.32 -40.89
CA ALA A 28 -11.53 -19.80 -39.52
C ALA A 28 -12.80 -19.44 -38.72
N ALA A 29 -13.62 -20.44 -38.38
CA ALA A 29 -14.89 -20.25 -37.71
C ALA A 29 -15.32 -21.48 -36.90
N SER A 30 -16.23 -21.27 -35.94
CA SER A 30 -16.90 -22.35 -35.20
C SER A 30 -17.70 -23.27 -36.12
N GLY A 31 -17.77 -24.56 -35.79
CA GLY A 31 -18.47 -25.60 -36.56
C GLY A 31 -17.69 -26.23 -37.71
N LEU A 32 -16.50 -25.70 -38.04
CA LEU A 32 -15.64 -26.26 -39.09
C LEU A 32 -15.05 -27.62 -38.64
N LYS A 33 -15.12 -28.65 -39.50
CA LYS A 33 -14.51 -29.96 -39.24
C LYS A 33 -13.11 -30.03 -39.83
N VAL A 34 -12.12 -30.33 -39.00
CA VAL A 34 -10.69 -30.27 -39.35
C VAL A 34 -9.94 -31.49 -38.82
N LYS A 35 -8.72 -31.72 -39.33
CA LYS A 35 -7.72 -32.55 -38.65
C LYS A 35 -7.12 -31.72 -37.50
N GLY A 36 -7.42 -32.08 -36.26
CA GLY A 36 -6.84 -31.47 -35.06
C GLY A 36 -5.60 -32.22 -34.59
N TYR A 37 -4.51 -31.50 -34.40
CA TYR A 37 -3.22 -31.98 -33.90
C TYR A 37 -2.95 -31.38 -32.51
N ALA A 38 -2.30 -32.12 -31.62
CA ALA A 38 -2.07 -31.65 -30.24
C ALA A 38 -1.04 -30.50 -30.13
N SER A 39 -0.17 -30.33 -31.13
CA SER A 39 0.83 -29.26 -31.17
C SER A 39 1.16 -28.87 -32.62
N ILE A 40 1.92 -27.79 -32.80
CA ILE A 40 2.38 -27.33 -34.12
C ILE A 40 3.37 -28.33 -34.72
N GLU A 41 4.24 -28.94 -33.91
CA GLU A 41 5.21 -29.94 -34.36
C GLU A 41 4.50 -31.22 -34.83
N ALA A 42 3.40 -31.60 -34.16
CA ALA A 42 2.55 -32.71 -34.59
C ALA A 42 1.85 -32.41 -35.93
N LEU A 43 1.47 -31.15 -36.17
CA LEU A 43 0.89 -30.68 -37.44
C LEU A 43 1.94 -30.66 -38.56
N GLU A 44 3.12 -30.09 -38.32
CA GLU A 44 4.22 -29.98 -39.30
C GLU A 44 4.84 -31.33 -39.70
N SER A 45 4.65 -32.36 -38.87
CA SER A 45 5.05 -33.75 -39.14
C SER A 45 3.94 -34.65 -39.69
N ASP A 46 2.71 -34.15 -39.85
CA ASP A 46 1.47 -34.93 -40.09
C ASP A 46 1.37 -36.16 -39.16
N GLY A 47 1.61 -35.92 -37.87
CA GLY A 47 1.57 -36.92 -36.81
C GLY A 47 0.16 -37.36 -36.43
N VAL A 48 0.00 -37.82 -35.19
CA VAL A 48 -1.31 -38.29 -34.69
C VAL A 48 -2.31 -37.12 -34.66
N PHE A 49 -3.37 -37.23 -35.46
CA PHE A 49 -4.48 -36.27 -35.51
C PHE A 49 -5.82 -36.92 -35.14
N ALA A 50 -6.75 -36.09 -34.68
CA ALA A 50 -8.15 -36.45 -34.50
C ALA A 50 -9.02 -35.67 -35.50
N GLY A 51 -10.09 -36.28 -36.01
CA GLY A 51 -11.12 -35.56 -36.74
C GLY A 51 -12.03 -34.85 -35.76
N VAL A 52 -11.91 -33.52 -35.65
CA VAL A 52 -12.58 -32.69 -34.62
C VAL A 52 -13.29 -31.49 -35.24
N THR A 53 -14.24 -30.94 -34.50
CA THR A 53 -15.05 -29.79 -34.88
C THR A 53 -14.62 -28.58 -34.06
N VAL A 54 -14.28 -27.46 -34.73
CA VAL A 54 -13.89 -26.21 -34.07
C VAL A 54 -15.05 -25.69 -33.21
N LYS A 55 -14.81 -25.42 -31.91
CA LYS A 55 -15.77 -24.80 -30.99
C LYS A 55 -15.49 -23.31 -30.85
N ASN A 56 -14.38 -22.95 -30.19
CA ASN A 56 -13.92 -21.57 -30.07
C ASN A 56 -12.49 -21.48 -30.60
N LEU A 57 -12.21 -20.46 -31.41
CA LEU A 57 -10.84 -20.11 -31.80
C LEU A 57 -10.10 -19.55 -30.59
N LEU A 58 -8.83 -19.90 -30.45
CA LEU A 58 -7.92 -19.42 -29.43
C LEU A 58 -6.88 -18.50 -30.05
N ALA A 59 -6.24 -17.65 -29.25
CA ALA A 59 -5.07 -16.90 -29.69
C ALA A 59 -4.00 -17.87 -30.23
N PRO A 60 -3.40 -17.63 -31.41
CA PRO A 60 -2.53 -18.60 -32.09
C PRO A 60 -1.08 -18.56 -31.56
N VAL A 61 -0.95 -18.65 -30.23
CA VAL A 61 0.30 -18.69 -29.46
C VAL A 61 0.24 -19.83 -28.44
N PRO A 62 1.36 -20.38 -27.94
CA PRO A 62 1.33 -21.37 -26.86
C PRO A 62 0.91 -20.79 -25.49
N THR A 63 0.06 -21.50 -24.74
CA THR A 63 -0.27 -21.23 -23.31
C THR A 63 0.91 -21.59 -22.38
N THR A 64 1.19 -20.91 -21.27
CA THR A 64 0.74 -19.61 -20.74
C THR A 64 1.84 -19.15 -19.76
N GLY A 65 2.23 -17.87 -19.78
CA GLY A 65 3.28 -17.34 -18.90
C GLY A 65 4.35 -16.50 -19.62
N ILE A 66 4.38 -16.55 -20.96
CA ILE A 66 5.20 -15.66 -21.80
C ILE A 66 4.47 -14.30 -21.91
N PRO A 67 5.13 -13.16 -21.69
CA PRO A 67 4.55 -11.84 -21.92
C PRO A 67 4.43 -11.53 -23.42
N ILE A 68 3.53 -10.62 -23.78
CA ILE A 68 3.46 -10.05 -25.14
C ILE A 68 4.38 -8.83 -25.16
N ILE A 69 5.22 -8.68 -26.20
CA ILE A 69 6.01 -7.46 -26.43
C ILE A 69 5.19 -6.54 -27.34
N CYS A 70 5.23 -5.24 -27.07
CA CYS A 70 4.51 -4.22 -27.84
C CYS A 70 5.44 -3.05 -28.15
N VAL A 71 5.18 -2.34 -29.26
CA VAL A 71 6.05 -1.28 -29.79
C VAL A 71 5.23 -0.03 -30.08
N GLY A 72 5.66 1.10 -29.53
CA GLY A 72 5.00 2.39 -29.73
C GLY A 72 5.46 3.11 -30.98
N LEU A 73 4.56 3.92 -31.55
CA LEU A 73 4.88 4.91 -32.57
C LEU A 73 5.63 4.37 -33.80
N ASN A 74 5.37 3.11 -34.20
CA ASN A 74 6.07 2.48 -35.32
C ASN A 74 5.45 2.76 -36.71
N TYR A 75 4.39 3.55 -36.81
CA TYR A 75 3.77 3.94 -38.09
C TYR A 75 3.99 5.44 -38.32
N ARG A 76 4.48 5.83 -39.51
CA ARG A 76 4.80 7.24 -39.81
C ARG A 76 3.57 8.11 -39.75
N ASN A 77 2.42 7.61 -40.23
CA ASN A 77 1.16 8.34 -40.14
C ASN A 77 0.68 8.57 -38.71
N HIS A 78 0.93 7.64 -37.77
CA HIS A 78 0.56 7.81 -36.37
C HIS A 78 1.46 8.82 -35.65
N ALA A 79 2.77 8.83 -35.95
CA ALA A 79 3.66 9.88 -35.48
C ALA A 79 3.20 11.29 -35.94
N ASN A 80 2.77 11.39 -37.20
CA ASN A 80 2.20 12.63 -37.76
C ASN A 80 0.85 13.01 -37.10
N GLU A 81 -0.07 12.06 -36.90
CA GLU A 81 -1.34 12.27 -36.20
C GLU A 81 -1.13 12.79 -34.77
N ALA A 82 -0.24 12.14 -34.02
CA ALA A 82 0.05 12.49 -32.64
C ALA A 82 0.89 13.78 -32.51
N SER A 83 1.47 14.28 -33.61
CA SER A 83 2.46 15.37 -33.64
C SER A 83 3.68 15.07 -32.74
N ILE A 84 4.08 13.80 -32.68
CA ILE A 84 5.23 13.32 -31.89
C ILE A 84 6.43 13.13 -32.83
N PRO A 85 7.63 13.64 -32.50
CA PRO A 85 8.84 13.37 -33.28
C PRO A 85 9.10 11.86 -33.42
N ILE A 86 9.54 11.44 -34.60
CA ILE A 86 9.96 10.05 -34.83
C ILE A 86 11.18 9.78 -33.93
N PRO A 87 11.14 8.78 -33.04
CA PRO A 87 12.25 8.46 -32.15
C PRO A 87 13.39 7.78 -32.92
N GLU A 88 14.60 7.85 -32.38
CA GLU A 88 15.77 7.16 -32.95
C GLU A 88 15.71 5.63 -32.73
N ASP A 89 15.19 5.21 -31.58
CA ASP A 89 14.99 3.81 -31.19
C ASP A 89 13.50 3.51 -30.90
N PRO A 90 13.02 2.26 -31.12
CA PRO A 90 11.62 1.91 -30.91
C PRO A 90 11.22 1.91 -29.42
N PRO A 91 10.23 2.72 -29.00
CA PRO A 91 9.66 2.65 -27.65
C PRO A 91 8.99 1.28 -27.45
N MET A 92 9.33 0.55 -26.39
CA MET A 92 8.79 -0.78 -26.15
C MET A 92 8.21 -0.96 -24.74
N TRP A 93 7.27 -1.89 -24.60
CA TRP A 93 6.77 -2.38 -23.31
C TRP A 93 6.35 -3.85 -23.41
N TYR A 94 5.98 -4.41 -22.26
CA TYR A 94 5.45 -5.77 -22.15
C TYR A 94 4.01 -5.70 -21.64
N LYS A 95 3.10 -6.49 -22.22
CA LYS A 95 1.85 -6.88 -21.56
C LYS A 95 2.07 -8.21 -20.82
N PRO A 96 1.57 -8.39 -19.59
CA PRO A 96 1.66 -9.66 -18.88
C PRO A 96 0.87 -10.75 -19.62
N ALA A 97 1.20 -12.02 -19.38
CA ALA A 97 0.53 -13.16 -20.03
C ALA A 97 -1.00 -13.18 -19.82
N ALA A 98 -1.50 -12.61 -18.71
CA ALA A 98 -2.94 -12.48 -18.43
C ALA A 98 -3.69 -11.53 -19.39
N ALA A 99 -2.97 -10.63 -20.07
CA ALA A 99 -3.55 -9.77 -21.09
C ALA A 99 -3.99 -10.55 -22.35
N LEU A 100 -3.48 -11.77 -22.59
CA LEU A 100 -3.79 -12.53 -23.79
C LEU A 100 -5.29 -12.86 -23.90
N ALA A 101 -5.95 -12.33 -24.93
CA ALA A 101 -7.34 -12.64 -25.26
C ALA A 101 -7.48 -13.39 -26.59
N ASP A 102 -8.56 -14.14 -26.68
CA ASP A 102 -8.85 -15.03 -27.79
C ASP A 102 -9.82 -14.36 -28.77
N HIS A 103 -9.82 -14.83 -30.02
CA HIS A 103 -10.74 -14.34 -31.04
C HIS A 103 -12.21 -14.57 -30.67
N ASP A 104 -13.09 -13.64 -31.04
CA ASP A 104 -14.53 -13.64 -30.77
C ASP A 104 -14.92 -13.68 -29.27
N THR A 105 -13.97 -13.42 -28.36
CA THR A 105 -14.27 -13.31 -26.92
C THR A 105 -14.66 -11.89 -26.50
N SER A 106 -15.51 -11.83 -25.48
CA SER A 106 -15.82 -10.59 -24.77
C SER A 106 -14.66 -10.15 -23.88
N ILE A 107 -14.20 -8.91 -24.06
CA ILE A 107 -13.12 -8.32 -23.27
C ILE A 107 -13.75 -7.42 -22.20
N SER A 108 -13.54 -7.82 -20.94
CA SER A 108 -14.08 -7.14 -19.78
C SER A 108 -13.19 -5.96 -19.38
N PHE A 109 -13.66 -4.72 -19.59
CA PHE A 109 -13.00 -3.56 -19.01
C PHE A 109 -13.31 -3.50 -17.50
N PRO A 110 -12.30 -3.59 -16.62
CA PRO A 110 -12.51 -3.63 -15.17
C PRO A 110 -13.02 -2.28 -14.64
N PRO A 111 -13.68 -2.21 -13.46
CA PRO A 111 -14.34 -0.98 -13.00
C PRO A 111 -13.41 0.23 -12.89
N GLN A 112 -12.16 -0.01 -12.51
CA GLN A 112 -11.09 0.98 -12.45
C GLN A 112 -10.84 1.63 -13.82
N ALA A 113 -11.01 0.88 -14.91
CA ALA A 113 -10.82 1.34 -16.28
C ALA A 113 -12.04 2.07 -16.87
N HIS A 114 -13.21 2.08 -16.22
CA HIS A 114 -14.43 2.69 -16.80
C HIS A 114 -14.31 4.20 -16.99
N ARG A 115 -13.57 4.90 -16.11
CA ARG A 115 -13.26 6.33 -16.25
C ARG A 115 -11.99 6.60 -17.10
N SER A 116 -11.35 5.56 -17.64
CA SER A 116 -9.96 5.67 -18.12
C SER A 116 -9.75 6.06 -19.58
N PHE A 117 -10.82 6.36 -20.33
CA PHE A 117 -10.82 6.39 -21.80
C PHE A 117 -10.26 5.08 -22.38
N PRO A 118 -11.12 4.03 -22.44
CA PRO A 118 -10.87 2.83 -23.23
C PRO A 118 -10.56 3.17 -24.69
N ASP A 119 -9.47 2.63 -25.23
CA ASP A 119 -9.02 2.90 -26.60
C ASP A 119 -8.56 1.62 -27.31
N PHE A 120 -8.62 1.65 -28.65
CA PHE A 120 -8.19 0.59 -29.55
C PHE A 120 -6.91 1.00 -30.29
N GLU A 121 -6.08 0.02 -30.59
CA GLU A 121 -4.85 0.18 -31.38
C GLU A 121 -4.68 -1.10 -32.21
N GLY A 122 -5.22 -1.13 -33.43
CA GLY A 122 -5.10 -2.32 -34.30
C GLY A 122 -3.67 -2.48 -34.80
N GLU A 123 -3.09 -3.67 -34.65
CA GLU A 123 -1.67 -3.92 -34.97
C GLU A 123 -1.46 -5.23 -35.74
N LEU A 124 -0.42 -5.25 -36.58
CA LEU A 124 0.18 -6.50 -37.05
C LEU A 124 1.00 -7.11 -35.88
N THR A 125 0.88 -8.41 -35.66
CA THR A 125 1.62 -9.13 -34.63
C THR A 125 2.47 -10.25 -35.22
N VAL A 126 3.73 -10.34 -34.78
CA VAL A 126 4.69 -11.40 -35.15
C VAL A 126 4.73 -12.45 -34.05
N ILE A 127 4.69 -13.74 -34.39
CA ILE A 127 4.91 -14.84 -33.44
C ILE A 127 6.28 -15.47 -33.72
N LEU A 128 7.11 -15.65 -32.69
CA LEU A 128 8.41 -16.28 -32.81
C LEU A 128 8.33 -17.81 -32.85
N ARG A 129 9.11 -18.44 -33.74
CA ARG A 129 9.34 -19.89 -33.81
C ARG A 129 10.39 -20.32 -32.78
N ASP A 130 11.50 -19.59 -32.74
CA ASP A 130 12.69 -19.92 -31.95
C ASP A 130 13.04 -18.78 -30.99
N SER A 131 13.71 -19.10 -29.89
CA SER A 131 14.18 -18.09 -28.93
C SER A 131 15.29 -17.22 -29.53
N MET A 132 15.19 -15.90 -29.37
CA MET A 132 16.12 -14.91 -29.93
C MET A 132 16.96 -14.24 -28.85
N ARG A 133 18.25 -14.05 -29.10
CA ARG A 133 19.14 -13.17 -28.30
C ARG A 133 20.24 -12.60 -29.18
N SER A 134 20.39 -11.27 -29.19
CA SER A 134 21.36 -10.51 -29.98
C SER A 134 21.45 -10.97 -31.44
N VAL A 135 20.30 -11.21 -32.07
CA VAL A 135 20.19 -11.68 -33.45
C VAL A 135 20.31 -10.47 -34.39
N PRO A 136 21.21 -10.47 -35.40
CA PRO A 136 21.28 -9.38 -36.36
C PRO A 136 20.07 -9.40 -37.32
N ALA A 137 19.61 -8.22 -37.77
CA ALA A 137 18.46 -8.05 -38.65
C ALA A 137 18.45 -9.00 -39.87
N SER A 138 19.61 -9.19 -40.52
CA SER A 138 19.78 -10.11 -41.65
C SER A 138 19.45 -11.59 -41.36
N LYS A 139 19.28 -11.97 -40.09
CA LYS A 139 18.82 -13.30 -39.65
C LYS A 139 17.47 -13.26 -38.92
N ALA A 140 16.95 -12.09 -38.54
CA ALA A 140 15.76 -11.99 -37.71
C ALA A 140 14.53 -12.66 -38.34
N MET A 141 14.35 -12.54 -39.65
CA MET A 141 13.21 -13.13 -40.38
C MET A 141 13.12 -14.66 -40.28
N SER A 142 14.23 -15.39 -40.06
CA SER A 142 14.18 -16.86 -39.92
C SER A 142 13.61 -17.33 -38.58
N TYR A 143 13.51 -16.45 -37.59
CA TYR A 143 12.94 -16.73 -36.27
C TYR A 143 11.42 -16.53 -36.22
N ILE A 144 10.79 -16.08 -37.31
CA ILE A 144 9.35 -15.86 -37.38
C ILE A 144 8.64 -17.18 -37.67
N LEU A 145 7.68 -17.56 -36.81
CA LEU A 145 6.75 -18.66 -37.04
C LEU A 145 5.65 -18.25 -38.02
N GLY A 146 5.13 -17.04 -37.84
CA GLY A 146 4.14 -16.43 -38.72
C GLY A 146 3.60 -15.11 -38.18
N TYR A 147 2.58 -14.61 -38.86
CA TYR A 147 1.92 -13.34 -38.57
C TYR A 147 0.46 -13.52 -38.20
N THR A 148 -0.01 -12.78 -37.21
CA THR A 148 -1.41 -12.71 -36.75
C THR A 148 -1.82 -11.24 -36.58
N ILE A 149 -3.10 -10.97 -36.38
CA ILE A 149 -3.59 -9.65 -35.99
C ILE A 149 -3.61 -9.56 -34.47
N GLY A 150 -3.37 -8.35 -33.95
CA GLY A 150 -3.58 -7.99 -32.56
C GLY A 150 -4.29 -6.65 -32.40
N ASN A 151 -4.77 -6.35 -31.20
CA ASN A 151 -5.31 -5.04 -30.84
C ASN A 151 -4.80 -4.64 -29.45
N ASP A 152 -3.95 -3.61 -29.36
CA ASP A 152 -3.38 -3.13 -28.11
C ASP A 152 -4.39 -2.21 -27.37
N LEU A 153 -5.36 -2.86 -26.72
CA LEU A 153 -6.32 -2.15 -25.89
C LEU A 153 -5.62 -1.37 -24.77
N THR A 154 -6.02 -0.11 -24.62
CA THR A 154 -5.35 0.85 -23.76
C THR A 154 -6.34 1.59 -22.85
N ALA A 155 -5.96 1.74 -21.58
CA ALA A 155 -6.65 2.58 -20.60
C ALA A 155 -5.90 3.92 -20.43
N ARG A 156 -6.20 4.91 -21.29
CA ARG A 156 -5.36 6.13 -21.47
C ARG A 156 -5.11 6.96 -20.21
N VAL A 157 -6.06 7.04 -19.28
CA VAL A 157 -5.86 7.77 -18.01
C VAL A 157 -4.79 7.06 -17.18
N PHE A 158 -4.78 5.74 -17.11
CA PHE A 158 -3.73 4.99 -16.42
C PHE A 158 -2.36 5.15 -17.10
N GLN A 159 -2.32 5.37 -18.41
CA GLN A 159 -1.07 5.67 -19.13
C GLN A 159 -0.44 6.98 -18.66
N ARG A 160 -1.28 7.96 -18.27
CA ARG A 160 -0.83 9.25 -17.71
C ARG A 160 -0.52 9.14 -16.22
N THR A 161 -1.39 8.51 -15.41
CA THR A 161 -1.22 8.45 -13.95
C THR A 161 -0.10 7.50 -13.51
N SER A 162 0.26 6.49 -14.32
CA SER A 162 1.41 5.60 -14.05
C SER A 162 2.78 6.27 -14.25
N GLY A 163 2.84 7.56 -14.57
CA GLY A 163 4.08 8.27 -14.90
C GLY A 163 4.61 7.95 -16.29
N GLY A 164 3.70 7.74 -17.27
CA GLY A 164 4.06 7.39 -18.65
C GLY A 164 4.34 5.90 -18.87
N GLN A 165 4.12 5.03 -17.88
CA GLN A 165 4.40 3.59 -17.99
C GLN A 165 3.29 2.86 -18.76
N TYR A 166 3.60 2.51 -20.01
CA TYR A 166 2.71 1.81 -20.94
C TYR A 166 2.22 0.45 -20.41
N THR A 167 3.13 -0.35 -19.82
CA THR A 167 2.85 -1.71 -19.30
C THR A 167 1.61 -1.78 -18.42
N TYR A 168 1.42 -0.85 -17.48
CA TYR A 168 0.28 -0.89 -16.56
C TYR A 168 -1.05 -0.57 -17.27
N ALA A 169 -1.04 0.48 -18.09
CA ALA A 169 -2.23 0.98 -18.78
C ALA A 169 -2.74 0.06 -19.91
N LYS A 170 -1.86 -0.82 -20.40
CA LYS A 170 -2.12 -1.76 -21.50
C LYS A 170 -2.14 -3.23 -21.02
N GLY A 171 -1.85 -3.47 -19.75
CA GLY A 171 -1.59 -4.80 -19.20
C GLY A 171 -2.71 -5.43 -18.39
N PHE A 172 -3.93 -4.90 -18.43
CA PHE A 172 -5.08 -5.53 -17.78
C PHE A 172 -5.46 -6.86 -18.45
N ASP A 173 -6.15 -7.71 -17.70
CA ASP A 173 -6.62 -9.01 -18.19
C ASP A 173 -7.38 -8.85 -19.51
N LYS A 174 -7.07 -9.70 -20.48
CA LYS A 174 -7.66 -9.70 -21.83
C LYS A 174 -7.41 -8.44 -22.69
N PHE A 175 -6.48 -7.53 -22.35
CA PHE A 175 -6.16 -6.33 -23.15
C PHE A 175 -5.21 -6.55 -24.36
N GLY A 176 -4.77 -7.78 -24.60
CA GLY A 176 -4.00 -8.19 -25.78
C GLY A 176 -4.69 -9.32 -26.55
N PRO A 177 -5.87 -9.07 -27.15
CA PRO A 177 -6.47 -10.01 -28.10
C PRO A 177 -5.58 -10.26 -29.31
N LEU A 178 -5.42 -11.54 -29.67
CA LEU A 178 -4.69 -11.98 -30.86
C LEU A 178 -5.52 -13.00 -31.66
N GLY A 179 -5.44 -12.96 -32.99
CA GLY A 179 -6.08 -13.94 -33.87
C GLY A 179 -6.38 -13.40 -35.28
N PRO A 180 -7.34 -14.00 -36.02
CA PRO A 180 -8.03 -15.26 -35.75
C PRO A 180 -7.17 -16.51 -36.06
N ARG A 181 -6.08 -16.34 -36.81
CA ARG A 181 -5.19 -17.41 -37.27
C ARG A 181 -3.75 -16.91 -37.39
N LEU A 182 -2.79 -17.83 -37.44
CA LEU A 182 -1.42 -17.53 -37.84
C LEU A 182 -1.24 -17.79 -39.33
N VAL A 183 -0.60 -16.88 -40.06
CA VAL A 183 -0.26 -17.02 -41.49
C VAL A 183 1.25 -17.15 -41.66
N HIS A 184 1.69 -18.11 -42.48
CA HIS A 184 3.11 -18.42 -42.66
C HIS A 184 3.84 -17.32 -43.47
N PRO A 185 5.12 -17.01 -43.18
CA PRO A 185 5.87 -15.97 -43.88
C PRO A 185 6.09 -16.20 -45.39
N SER A 186 5.88 -17.42 -45.90
CA SER A 186 6.00 -17.71 -47.34
C SER A 186 4.80 -17.22 -48.17
N VAL A 187 3.65 -16.95 -47.53
CA VAL A 187 2.42 -16.48 -48.21
C VAL A 187 2.00 -15.06 -47.80
N PHE A 188 2.65 -14.49 -46.78
CA PHE A 188 2.43 -13.11 -46.33
C PHE A 188 3.77 -12.43 -45.99
N SER A 189 3.94 -11.23 -46.54
CA SER A 189 5.08 -10.35 -46.25
C SER A 189 4.54 -9.00 -45.79
N PRO A 190 5.05 -8.43 -44.69
CA PRO A 190 4.55 -7.19 -44.12
C PRO A 190 5.15 -5.96 -44.81
N ASP A 191 4.75 -5.73 -46.06
CA ASP A 191 5.20 -4.60 -46.89
C ASP A 191 4.13 -3.49 -47.01
N GLN A 192 4.49 -2.37 -47.64
CA GLN A 192 3.59 -1.22 -47.88
C GLN A 192 2.37 -1.54 -48.78
N ASN A 193 2.35 -2.70 -49.46
CA ASN A 193 1.21 -3.13 -50.26
C ASN A 193 0.13 -3.79 -49.39
N ARG A 194 0.48 -4.23 -48.17
CA ARG A 194 -0.47 -4.68 -47.17
C ARG A 194 -1.09 -3.50 -46.45
N ARG A 195 -2.32 -3.72 -45.98
CA ARG A 195 -3.11 -2.75 -45.22
C ARG A 195 -3.65 -3.39 -43.95
N ILE A 196 -3.86 -2.53 -42.96
CA ILE A 196 -4.60 -2.82 -41.74
C ILE A 196 -5.77 -1.85 -41.62
N THR A 197 -6.94 -2.38 -41.27
CA THR A 197 -8.16 -1.60 -41.11
C THR A 197 -8.83 -1.96 -39.79
N THR A 198 -9.05 -0.98 -38.92
CA THR A 198 -9.80 -1.14 -37.67
C THR A 198 -11.19 -0.54 -37.82
N ARG A 199 -12.20 -1.29 -37.38
CA ARG A 199 -13.61 -0.88 -37.31
C ARG A 199 -14.11 -0.97 -35.87
N VAL A 200 -14.92 0.01 -35.46
CA VAL A 200 -15.71 -0.05 -34.22
C VAL A 200 -17.18 0.03 -34.60
N ASN A 201 -17.96 -1.00 -34.24
CA ASN A 201 -19.35 -1.17 -34.66
C ASN A 201 -19.55 -1.04 -36.19
N GLY A 202 -18.63 -1.63 -36.97
CA GLY A 202 -18.60 -1.56 -38.43
C GLY A 202 -18.11 -0.23 -39.03
N LYS A 203 -17.99 0.85 -38.25
CA LYS A 203 -17.42 2.13 -38.72
C LYS A 203 -15.89 2.03 -38.76
N VAL A 204 -15.30 2.26 -39.93
CA VAL A 204 -13.84 2.36 -40.07
C VAL A 204 -13.32 3.55 -39.25
N VAL A 205 -12.31 3.28 -38.42
CA VAL A 205 -11.64 4.25 -37.53
C VAL A 205 -10.14 4.33 -37.79
N GLN A 206 -9.50 3.25 -38.24
CA GLN A 206 -8.13 3.23 -38.76
C GLN A 206 -8.15 2.55 -40.14
N ASP A 207 -7.44 3.09 -41.12
CA ASP A 207 -7.20 2.43 -42.41
C ASP A 207 -5.87 2.92 -42.99
N SER A 208 -4.89 2.03 -43.06
CA SER A 208 -3.50 2.38 -43.36
C SER A 208 -2.78 1.29 -44.16
N PRO A 209 -1.88 1.64 -45.09
CA PRO A 209 -0.80 0.71 -45.48
C PRO A 209 0.15 0.47 -44.29
N PHE A 210 1.01 -0.53 -44.37
CA PHE A 210 2.12 -0.67 -43.41
C PHE A 210 3.25 0.32 -43.71
N ASP A 211 3.18 1.53 -43.16
CA ASP A 211 4.20 2.58 -43.31
C ASP A 211 5.21 2.59 -42.15
N PHE A 212 5.78 1.42 -41.84
CA PHE A 212 6.66 1.21 -40.70
C PHE A 212 7.82 2.22 -40.61
N ILE A 213 8.12 2.65 -39.38
CA ILE A 213 9.31 3.44 -39.03
C ILE A 213 10.51 2.49 -38.91
N PHE A 214 10.35 1.45 -38.10
CA PHE A 214 11.28 0.34 -37.88
C PHE A 214 10.72 -0.92 -38.56
N PRO A 215 11.35 -1.39 -39.66
CA PRO A 215 11.03 -2.67 -40.30
C PRO A 215 11.09 -3.86 -39.32
N VAL A 216 10.34 -4.93 -39.62
CA VAL A 216 10.18 -6.07 -38.71
C VAL A 216 11.52 -6.74 -38.37
N ASP A 217 12.45 -6.86 -39.31
CA ASP A 217 13.77 -7.45 -39.11
C ASP A 217 14.69 -6.58 -38.25
N GLU A 218 14.71 -5.27 -38.47
CA GLU A 218 15.41 -4.30 -37.61
C GLU A 218 14.82 -4.27 -36.19
N LEU A 219 13.49 -4.27 -36.08
CA LEU A 219 12.78 -4.28 -34.80
C LEU A 219 13.09 -5.54 -33.99
N LEU A 220 12.98 -6.73 -34.59
CA LEU A 220 13.32 -7.99 -33.94
C LEU A 220 14.81 -8.05 -33.54
N SER A 221 15.69 -7.49 -34.38
CA SER A 221 17.12 -7.36 -34.08
C SER A 221 17.34 -6.51 -32.83
N PHE A 222 16.71 -5.33 -32.75
CA PHE A 222 16.75 -4.42 -31.60
C PHE A 222 16.21 -5.07 -30.33
N LEU A 223 14.99 -5.60 -30.36
CA LEU A 223 14.32 -6.20 -29.20
C LEU A 223 15.11 -7.37 -28.60
N SER A 224 15.88 -8.10 -29.41
CA SER A 224 16.69 -9.23 -28.94
C SER A 224 17.98 -8.83 -28.20
N GLN A 225 18.35 -7.55 -28.16
CA GLN A 225 19.61 -7.11 -27.56
C GLN A 225 19.57 -7.24 -26.03
N GLY A 226 20.63 -7.83 -25.45
CA GLY A 226 20.79 -8.02 -24.01
C GLY A 226 19.96 -9.18 -23.42
N THR A 227 18.68 -9.27 -23.79
CA THR A 227 17.68 -10.20 -23.20
C THR A 227 17.27 -11.30 -24.18
N THR A 228 17.10 -12.53 -23.70
CA THR A 228 16.55 -13.62 -24.51
C THR A 228 15.03 -13.50 -24.62
N ILE A 229 14.50 -13.36 -25.83
CA ILE A 229 13.07 -13.47 -26.12
C ILE A 229 12.72 -14.96 -26.33
N PRO A 230 11.76 -15.55 -25.60
CA PRO A 230 11.37 -16.96 -25.80
C PRO A 230 10.69 -17.25 -27.14
N ALA A 231 10.85 -18.48 -27.64
CA ALA A 231 9.97 -19.06 -28.66
C ALA A 231 8.48 -18.94 -28.26
N GLY A 232 7.59 -18.73 -29.24
CA GLY A 232 6.16 -18.51 -29.01
C GLY A 232 5.77 -17.11 -28.52
N THR A 233 6.73 -16.22 -28.27
CA THR A 233 6.45 -14.81 -27.90
C THR A 233 5.71 -14.10 -29.03
N ALA A 234 4.66 -13.37 -28.67
CA ALA A 234 3.97 -12.43 -29.56
C ALA A 234 4.60 -11.03 -29.46
N ILE A 235 4.81 -10.40 -30.62
CA ILE A 235 5.39 -9.06 -30.75
C ILE A 235 4.44 -8.20 -31.58
N MET A 236 3.69 -7.34 -30.92
CA MET A 236 2.77 -6.38 -31.54
C MET A 236 3.58 -5.19 -32.06
N THR A 237 3.45 -4.87 -33.35
CA THR A 237 4.43 -4.07 -34.09
C THR A 237 4.14 -2.57 -34.13
N GLY A 238 3.15 -2.09 -33.39
CA GLY A 238 2.66 -0.72 -33.41
C GLY A 238 1.38 -0.53 -34.22
N THR A 239 0.72 0.60 -33.98
CA THR A 239 -0.59 0.95 -34.54
C THR A 239 -0.51 2.12 -35.53
N PRO A 240 -1.32 2.13 -36.61
CA PRO A 240 -1.45 3.25 -37.53
C PRO A 240 -2.29 4.41 -36.95
N ALA A 241 -2.31 5.53 -37.67
CA ALA A 241 -3.21 6.65 -37.40
C ALA A 241 -4.71 6.24 -37.36
N GLY A 242 -5.51 7.04 -36.67
CA GLY A 242 -6.94 6.82 -36.41
C GLY A 242 -7.25 6.35 -34.99
N VAL A 243 -6.27 6.44 -34.08
CA VAL A 243 -6.41 6.03 -32.67
C VAL A 243 -7.41 6.93 -31.94
N GLY A 244 -8.34 6.34 -31.19
CA GLY A 244 -9.52 7.02 -30.64
C GLY A 244 -9.20 8.24 -29.75
N TRP A 245 -8.06 8.22 -29.05
CA TRP A 245 -7.56 9.34 -28.25
C TRP A 245 -7.16 10.59 -29.05
N PHE A 246 -6.71 10.43 -30.29
CA PHE A 246 -6.23 11.52 -31.17
C PHE A 246 -7.30 12.02 -32.15
N GLN A 247 -8.40 11.29 -32.32
CA GLN A 247 -9.56 11.75 -33.10
C GLN A 247 -10.18 13.03 -32.51
N ASN A 248 -10.79 13.86 -33.36
CA ASN A 248 -11.58 15.02 -32.96
C ASN A 248 -12.99 14.97 -33.59
N PRO A 249 -14.07 14.77 -32.79
CA PRO A 249 -14.07 14.54 -31.35
C PRO A 249 -13.43 13.18 -30.99
N LYS A 250 -12.89 13.08 -29.77
CA LYS A 250 -12.29 11.85 -29.27
C LYS A 250 -13.31 10.70 -29.21
N CYS A 251 -12.87 9.50 -29.57
CA CYS A 251 -13.74 8.33 -29.70
C CYS A 251 -13.30 7.18 -28.77
N PRO A 252 -13.70 7.18 -27.49
CA PRO A 252 -13.45 6.07 -26.59
C PRO A 252 -14.38 4.88 -26.89
N LEU A 253 -13.88 3.67 -26.64
CA LEU A 253 -14.70 2.45 -26.62
C LEU A 253 -15.72 2.49 -25.48
N LYS A 254 -16.89 1.90 -25.75
CA LYS A 254 -18.04 1.83 -24.84
C LYS A 254 -18.45 0.39 -24.57
N ASP A 255 -19.35 0.24 -23.61
CA ASP A 255 -20.01 -1.04 -23.32
C ASP A 255 -20.80 -1.53 -24.54
N GLY A 256 -20.61 -2.79 -24.92
CA GLY A 256 -21.20 -3.41 -26.10
C GLY A 256 -20.50 -3.11 -27.44
N ASP A 257 -19.48 -2.24 -27.47
CA ASP A 257 -18.78 -1.92 -28.73
C ASP A 257 -18.05 -3.15 -29.28
N VAL A 258 -18.24 -3.45 -30.56
CA VAL A 258 -17.52 -4.51 -31.27
C VAL A 258 -16.32 -3.88 -31.99
N VAL A 259 -15.11 -4.30 -31.63
CA VAL A 259 -13.87 -3.91 -32.31
C VAL A 259 -13.46 -5.02 -33.26
N GLU A 260 -13.18 -4.63 -34.51
CA GLU A 260 -12.74 -5.54 -35.57
C GLU A 260 -11.46 -4.98 -36.21
N VAL A 261 -10.40 -5.77 -36.25
CA VAL A 261 -9.14 -5.42 -36.94
C VAL A 261 -8.92 -6.40 -38.09
N GLU A 262 -8.76 -5.91 -39.31
CA GLU A 262 -8.60 -6.70 -40.54
C GLU A 262 -7.21 -6.53 -41.16
N VAL A 263 -6.59 -7.64 -41.55
CA VAL A 263 -5.38 -7.70 -42.37
C VAL A 263 -5.52 -8.88 -43.34
N LYS A 264 -5.37 -8.65 -44.65
CA LYS A 264 -5.50 -9.72 -45.67
C LYS A 264 -4.14 -10.38 -45.98
N PRO A 265 -4.03 -11.73 -45.93
CA PRO A 265 -5.10 -12.73 -45.87
C PRO A 265 -5.34 -13.33 -44.48
N ILE A 266 -4.85 -12.72 -43.40
CA ILE A 266 -4.98 -13.25 -42.02
C ILE A 266 -6.46 -13.35 -41.60
N GLY A 267 -7.26 -12.35 -41.96
CA GLY A 267 -8.71 -12.30 -41.73
C GLY A 267 -9.10 -11.11 -40.87
N VAL A 268 -10.07 -11.31 -39.98
CA VAL A 268 -10.56 -10.29 -39.05
C VAL A 268 -10.40 -10.81 -37.62
N LEU A 269 -9.69 -10.07 -36.77
CA LEU A 269 -9.75 -10.24 -35.31
C LEU A 269 -10.96 -9.45 -34.81
N ARG A 270 -11.88 -10.09 -34.09
CA ARG A 270 -13.11 -9.49 -33.58
C ARG A 270 -13.23 -9.74 -32.09
N ASN A 271 -13.58 -8.72 -31.31
CA ASN A 271 -13.85 -8.81 -29.89
C ASN A 271 -14.95 -7.82 -29.48
N THR A 272 -15.79 -8.20 -28.52
CA THR A 272 -16.82 -7.33 -27.95
C THR A 272 -16.31 -6.72 -26.65
N ILE A 273 -16.34 -5.40 -26.53
CA ILE A 273 -16.04 -4.69 -25.29
C ILE A 273 -17.23 -4.84 -24.35
N MET A 274 -17.00 -5.40 -23.18
CA MET A 274 -17.98 -5.47 -22.11
C MET A 274 -17.51 -4.61 -20.94
N LYS A 275 -18.37 -3.74 -20.45
CA LYS A 275 -18.20 -3.12 -19.14
C LYS A 275 -18.44 -4.19 -18.09
N SER A 276 -17.46 -4.44 -17.21
CA SER A 276 -17.70 -5.30 -16.06
C SER A 276 -18.76 -4.67 -15.14
N LEU A 277 -19.99 -5.15 -15.19
CA LEU A 277 -20.88 -5.01 -14.05
C LEU A 277 -20.21 -5.69 -12.85
N ALA A 278 -20.37 -5.13 -11.65
CA ALA A 278 -20.00 -5.83 -10.43
C ALA A 278 -20.94 -7.05 -10.32
N LEU A 279 -20.44 -8.22 -10.71
CA LEU A 279 -21.24 -9.43 -10.83
C LEU A 279 -21.55 -9.98 -9.44
N ALA A 280 -22.70 -9.54 -8.91
CA ALA A 280 -23.38 -10.25 -7.85
C ALA A 280 -23.94 -11.57 -8.42
N LEU A 281 -23.58 -12.68 -7.75
CA LEU A 281 -24.19 -14.01 -7.84
C LEU A 281 -24.07 -14.76 -9.18
N GLU A 282 -23.47 -15.96 -9.13
CA GLU A 282 -24.19 -17.23 -9.33
C GLU A 282 -23.24 -18.44 -9.25
N TYR A 283 -23.42 -19.30 -8.24
CA TYR A 283 -23.13 -20.74 -8.34
C TYR A 283 -24.09 -21.52 -7.45
N GLY A 284 -25.38 -21.42 -7.79
CA GLY A 284 -26.41 -22.33 -7.31
C GLY A 284 -26.44 -23.59 -8.18
N SER A 285 -25.98 -24.71 -7.61
CA SER A 285 -26.45 -26.08 -7.85
C SER A 285 -27.09 -26.40 -9.22
N ILE A 286 -26.29 -26.82 -10.19
CA ILE A 286 -26.72 -27.80 -11.21
C ILE A 286 -25.82 -29.02 -11.06
N GLY A 287 -26.42 -30.18 -10.81
CA GLY A 287 -25.71 -31.40 -10.42
C GLY A 287 -25.31 -32.30 -11.60
N GLY A 288 -24.76 -33.47 -11.26
CA GLY A 288 -24.27 -34.47 -12.21
C GLY A 288 -22.78 -34.69 -12.03
N GLY A 289 -22.41 -35.70 -11.23
CA GLY A 289 -21.01 -35.98 -10.95
C GLY A 289 -20.31 -36.74 -12.08
N ALA A 290 -19.00 -36.56 -12.18
CA ALA A 290 -18.09 -37.54 -12.79
C ALA A 290 -16.78 -37.55 -12.01
N ILE A 291 -16.46 -38.70 -11.42
CA ILE A 291 -15.19 -38.95 -10.72
C ILE A 291 -14.12 -39.18 -11.78
N LEU A 292 -13.02 -38.41 -11.74
CA LEU A 292 -11.75 -38.85 -12.32
C LEU A 292 -10.60 -38.53 -11.35
N HIS A 293 -10.09 -39.59 -10.72
CA HIS A 293 -8.82 -39.57 -10.01
C HIS A 293 -7.67 -39.39 -11.00
N THR A 294 -6.61 -38.66 -10.64
CA THR A 294 -5.35 -39.28 -10.18
C THR A 294 -4.36 -38.23 -9.62
N PRO A 295 -3.43 -38.62 -8.73
CA PRO A 295 -2.63 -37.68 -7.93
C PRO A 295 -1.13 -37.70 -8.28
N HIS A 296 -0.38 -36.69 -7.81
CA HIS A 296 0.99 -36.92 -7.33
C HIS A 296 1.29 -36.06 -6.10
N GLN A 297 1.62 -36.73 -5.00
CA GLN A 297 2.12 -36.15 -3.76
C GLN A 297 3.64 -36.07 -3.78
N TRP A 298 4.21 -35.09 -3.09
CA TRP A 298 5.50 -35.24 -2.40
C TRP A 298 5.41 -34.63 -1.00
N THR A 299 5.76 -35.40 0.01
CA THR A 299 5.87 -34.99 1.41
C THR A 299 7.31 -35.13 1.88
N LEU A 300 7.74 -34.25 2.79
CA LEU A 300 8.94 -34.45 3.61
C LEU A 300 8.59 -34.35 5.11
N PRO A 301 9.39 -34.96 6.01
CA PRO A 301 8.89 -35.41 7.31
C PRO A 301 9.16 -34.49 8.50
N LEU A 302 8.38 -34.71 9.55
CA LEU A 302 8.49 -34.11 10.89
C LEU A 302 9.77 -34.53 11.63
N TYR A 303 10.37 -33.58 12.35
CA TYR A 303 11.16 -33.83 13.56
C TYR A 303 10.87 -32.72 14.58
N LEU A 304 10.35 -33.09 15.76
CA LEU A 304 10.08 -32.17 16.87
C LEU A 304 9.91 -32.96 18.17
N LEU A 305 10.64 -32.57 19.23
CA LEU A 305 10.14 -32.49 20.63
C LEU A 305 11.25 -32.08 21.62
N GLN A 306 10.82 -31.70 22.83
CA GLN A 306 11.59 -31.10 23.95
C GLN A 306 11.87 -29.59 23.77
N THR A 307 11.49 -28.67 24.67
CA THR A 307 10.87 -28.78 26.02
C THR A 307 10.19 -27.46 26.41
N VAL A 308 8.95 -27.47 26.95
CA VAL A 308 8.39 -26.38 27.77
C VAL A 308 7.45 -26.95 28.85
N GLN A 309 7.68 -26.62 30.12
CA GLN A 309 6.70 -26.71 31.22
C GLN A 309 6.89 -25.53 32.20
N ASN A 310 5.80 -25.11 32.85
CA ASN A 310 5.69 -24.22 34.03
C ASN A 310 5.65 -22.68 33.86
N THR A 311 4.48 -22.17 33.45
CA THR A 311 3.57 -21.14 34.08
C THR A 311 3.99 -20.35 35.37
N PRO A 312 3.22 -19.33 35.86
CA PRO A 312 2.47 -18.20 35.22
C PRO A 312 2.45 -16.84 36.04
N ILE A 313 2.27 -15.64 35.45
CA ILE A 313 1.86 -14.41 36.20
C ILE A 313 0.84 -13.50 35.47
N ILE A 314 -0.40 -13.53 36.01
CA ILE A 314 -1.47 -12.53 36.19
C ILE A 314 -1.39 -11.13 35.50
N GLN A 315 -2.47 -10.76 34.81
CA GLN A 315 -2.97 -9.39 34.64
C GLN A 315 -4.09 -9.10 35.67
N THR A 316 -3.92 -8.08 36.52
CA THR A 316 -5.04 -7.45 37.26
C THR A 316 -4.73 -5.98 37.54
N ARG A 317 -5.57 -5.07 37.02
CA ARG A 317 -5.88 -3.76 37.62
C ARG A 317 -7.04 -3.13 36.85
N TYR A 318 -8.13 -2.83 37.56
CA TYR A 318 -8.78 -1.51 37.62
C TYR A 318 -9.98 -1.58 38.56
N LEU A 319 -9.81 -1.05 39.77
CA LEU A 319 -10.86 -0.65 40.72
C LEU A 319 -10.18 0.18 41.81
N GLN A 320 -10.17 1.51 41.66
CA GLN A 320 -10.06 2.52 42.72
C GLN A 320 -9.80 3.92 42.10
N MET A 321 -10.87 4.62 41.72
CA MET A 321 -10.93 6.10 41.75
C MET A 321 -12.39 6.52 41.98
N TYR A 322 -12.83 6.42 43.23
CA TYR A 322 -13.87 7.29 43.79
C TYR A 322 -13.44 7.71 45.19
N SER A 323 -13.84 8.94 45.57
CA SER A 323 -13.50 9.68 46.80
C SER A 323 -12.00 9.89 47.09
N GLN A 324 -11.47 11.04 46.67
CA GLN A 324 -10.78 11.88 47.64
C GLN A 324 -11.83 12.63 48.45
N GLN A 325 -11.77 12.54 49.77
CA GLN A 325 -12.12 13.65 50.65
C GLN A 325 -11.35 13.50 51.97
N ASP A 326 -10.37 14.39 52.11
CA ASP A 326 -9.90 15.03 53.34
C ASP A 326 -9.21 14.27 54.51
N LEU A 327 -8.24 15.01 55.05
CA LEU A 327 -7.59 14.95 56.38
C LEU A 327 -6.48 13.91 56.64
N SER A 328 -5.27 14.46 56.67
CA SER A 328 -4.09 14.04 57.44
C SER A 328 -4.27 14.31 58.95
N PRO A 329 -3.29 13.97 59.83
CA PRO A 329 -2.38 12.81 59.87
C PRO A 329 -2.37 12.11 61.26
N SER A 330 -1.71 10.94 61.40
CA SER A 330 -0.59 10.72 62.37
C SER A 330 -0.33 9.25 62.78
N ALA A 331 0.95 8.98 63.07
CA ALA A 331 1.49 8.09 64.11
C ALA A 331 1.28 6.55 64.11
N SER A 332 2.36 5.86 63.70
CA SER A 332 3.15 4.89 64.50
C SER A 332 2.65 3.46 64.82
N ARG A 333 3.57 2.49 64.56
CA ARG A 333 3.87 1.27 65.35
C ARG A 333 2.76 0.19 65.44
N ASP A 334 3.04 -1.12 65.60
CA ASP A 334 4.27 -1.92 65.64
C ASP A 334 3.89 -3.42 65.42
N THR A 335 4.80 -4.29 64.95
CA THR A 335 4.99 -5.74 65.29
C THR A 335 3.78 -6.74 65.28
N THR A 336 3.87 -8.08 65.07
CA THR A 336 4.91 -9.08 64.72
C THR A 336 4.25 -10.45 64.44
N SER A 337 4.87 -11.28 63.57
CA SER A 337 4.86 -12.78 63.60
C SER A 337 3.51 -13.53 63.36
N THR A 338 3.43 -14.83 63.01
CA THR A 338 4.39 -15.96 63.03
C THR A 338 4.06 -17.04 61.95
N THR A 339 5.09 -17.78 61.52
CA THR A 339 5.21 -19.22 61.10
C THR A 339 3.99 -20.19 61.20
N SER A 340 3.88 -21.33 60.47
CA SER A 340 4.77 -22.07 59.52
C SER A 340 4.12 -23.36 58.90
N THR A 341 4.75 -23.94 57.84
CA THR A 341 4.93 -25.42 57.54
C THR A 341 3.71 -26.35 57.32
N ARG A 342 3.77 -27.51 56.62
CA ARG A 342 4.59 -28.14 55.53
C ARG A 342 3.95 -29.53 55.18
N SER A 343 4.48 -30.25 54.18
CA SER A 343 4.25 -31.67 53.79
C SER A 343 2.84 -32.10 53.33
N SER A 344 2.60 -33.15 52.52
CA SER A 344 3.26 -33.86 51.39
C SER A 344 2.78 -35.32 51.41
N GLY A 345 2.28 -35.88 50.29
CA GLY A 345 1.95 -37.31 50.21
C GLY A 345 1.27 -37.72 48.90
N ASN A 346 1.88 -38.68 48.19
CA ASN A 346 1.30 -39.36 47.02
C ASN A 346 0.37 -40.50 47.46
N LEU A 347 -0.58 -40.91 46.59
CA LEU A 347 -0.99 -42.32 46.40
C LEU A 347 -1.78 -42.52 45.10
N ASN A 348 -1.98 -43.77 44.71
CA ASN A 348 -2.20 -44.24 43.32
C ASN A 348 -3.57 -44.92 43.10
N ARG A 349 -3.97 -45.04 41.80
CA ARG A 349 -4.95 -45.98 41.18
C ARG A 349 -6.47 -45.79 41.40
N GLY A 350 -7.22 -46.10 40.34
CA GLY A 350 -8.65 -46.47 40.36
C GLY A 350 -9.45 -46.00 39.14
N GLU A 351 -9.66 -46.86 38.14
CA GLU A 351 -10.67 -46.65 37.07
C GLU A 351 -12.05 -47.10 37.57
N GLU A 352 -13.13 -46.37 37.26
CA GLU A 352 -14.50 -46.93 37.13
C GLU A 352 -15.51 -45.94 36.48
N ASP A 353 -16.21 -46.44 35.46
CA ASP A 353 -17.51 -46.06 34.88
C ASP A 353 -17.98 -44.61 34.64
N SER A 354 -18.22 -44.34 33.35
CA SER A 354 -18.99 -43.21 32.83
C SER A 354 -20.51 -43.51 32.74
N ALA A 355 -21.31 -43.06 33.71
CA ALA A 355 -22.78 -43.02 33.55
C ALA A 355 -23.51 -41.91 34.36
N SER A 356 -24.16 -40.98 33.65
CA SER A 356 -25.21 -40.04 34.11
C SER A 356 -24.86 -38.95 35.16
N LYS A 357 -25.31 -37.69 34.92
CA LYS A 357 -25.59 -36.68 35.97
C LYS A 357 -26.32 -35.40 35.49
N TYR A 358 -27.54 -35.54 35.00
CA TYR A 358 -28.62 -34.60 35.36
C TYR A 358 -29.76 -35.42 35.98
N ARG A 359 -30.24 -35.02 37.17
CA ARG A 359 -31.16 -35.83 37.98
C ARG A 359 -32.61 -35.68 37.52
N VAL A 360 -33.25 -36.83 37.27
CA VAL A 360 -34.69 -36.98 37.04
C VAL A 360 -35.47 -36.56 38.30
N CYS A 361 -36.61 -35.87 38.16
CA CYS A 361 -37.47 -35.51 39.30
C CYS A 361 -38.01 -36.77 40.01
N SER A 362 -38.35 -36.68 41.30
CA SER A 362 -38.74 -37.86 42.10
C SER A 362 -39.93 -38.62 41.52
N ASN A 363 -40.90 -37.92 40.93
CA ASN A 363 -42.06 -38.52 40.26
C ASN A 363 -41.67 -39.31 38.99
N CYS A 364 -40.87 -38.75 38.07
CA CYS A 364 -40.39 -39.48 36.89
C CYS A 364 -39.41 -40.61 37.25
N LYS A 365 -38.66 -40.47 38.36
CA LYS A 365 -37.75 -41.49 38.90
C LYS A 365 -38.52 -42.69 39.46
N ARG A 366 -39.61 -42.45 40.23
CA ARG A 366 -40.51 -43.50 40.74
C ARG A 366 -41.18 -44.29 39.60
N LEU A 367 -41.52 -43.62 38.50
CA LEU A 367 -42.19 -44.20 37.33
C LEU A 367 -41.22 -44.75 36.26
N LYS A 368 -39.90 -44.77 36.51
CA LYS A 368 -38.84 -45.26 35.60
C LYS A 368 -38.93 -44.70 34.15
N ARG A 369 -39.19 -43.39 33.97
CA ARG A 369 -39.32 -42.77 32.63
C ARG A 369 -38.43 -41.52 32.45
N LYS A 370 -37.96 -41.27 31.22
CA LYS A 370 -37.15 -40.09 30.86
C LYS A 370 -37.90 -38.77 31.13
N CYS A 371 -37.16 -37.74 31.53
CA CYS A 371 -37.65 -36.41 31.93
C CYS A 371 -37.00 -35.34 31.04
N THR A 372 -37.81 -34.49 30.41
CA THR A 372 -37.39 -33.48 29.43
C THR A 372 -37.90 -32.10 29.85
N VAL A 373 -37.02 -31.10 29.83
CA VAL A 373 -37.35 -29.68 30.02
C VAL A 373 -37.53 -29.04 28.63
N TYR A 374 -38.50 -28.15 28.49
CA TYR A 374 -38.91 -27.55 27.21
C TYR A 374 -38.59 -26.05 27.22
N SER A 375 -37.98 -25.52 26.17
CA SER A 375 -37.68 -24.08 26.04
C SER A 375 -37.75 -23.60 24.59
N ARG A 376 -38.94 -23.18 24.15
CA ARG A 376 -39.17 -22.25 23.04
C ARG A 376 -40.51 -21.56 23.27
N CYS A 377 -40.50 -20.24 23.44
CA CYS A 377 -41.52 -19.31 22.92
C CYS A 377 -41.03 -17.87 23.07
N ASN A 378 -41.24 -17.04 22.04
CA ASN A 378 -41.19 -15.58 22.12
C ASN A 378 -42.52 -15.05 22.66
N SER A 379 -42.51 -13.96 23.44
CA SER A 379 -43.34 -12.76 23.24
C SER A 379 -43.32 -11.81 24.45
N VAL A 380 -43.06 -10.53 24.20
CA VAL A 380 -43.62 -9.32 24.83
C VAL A 380 -44.33 -9.47 26.19
N TYR A 381 -43.83 -8.81 27.24
CA TYR A 381 -44.62 -7.91 28.12
C TYR A 381 -43.70 -7.00 28.96
N THR A 382 -44.30 -5.94 29.50
CA THR A 382 -43.69 -4.68 29.99
C THR A 382 -43.03 -4.72 31.38
N ALA A 383 -42.25 -3.68 31.67
CA ALA A 383 -41.61 -3.43 32.96
C ALA A 383 -42.59 -3.22 34.13
N HIS A 384 -42.25 -3.75 35.32
CA HIS A 384 -41.93 -2.97 36.53
C HIS A 384 -41.48 -3.90 37.67
N ALA A 385 -40.82 -3.35 38.69
CA ALA A 385 -40.21 -4.09 39.78
C ALA A 385 -41.22 -4.82 40.70
N TYR A 386 -40.88 -6.02 41.17
CA TYR A 386 -41.16 -6.46 42.54
C TYR A 386 -40.24 -7.64 42.95
N ILE A 387 -39.98 -7.75 44.26
CA ILE A 387 -39.13 -8.78 44.87
C ILE A 387 -39.94 -10.06 45.13
N GLY A 388 -39.42 -11.24 44.74
CA GLY A 388 -39.85 -12.53 45.31
C GLY A 388 -39.88 -13.74 44.36
N ASN A 389 -39.17 -14.80 44.76
CA ASN A 389 -39.31 -16.21 44.35
C ASN A 389 -39.57 -16.56 42.86
N LEU A 390 -38.55 -17.13 42.19
CA LEU A 390 -38.73 -17.96 40.98
C LEU A 390 -38.56 -19.45 41.32
N GLU A 391 -39.64 -20.23 41.16
CA GLU A 391 -39.64 -21.68 41.28
C GLU A 391 -38.95 -22.36 40.08
N ARG A 392 -38.52 -23.62 40.26
CA ARG A 392 -37.92 -24.41 39.15
C ARG A 392 -38.99 -24.91 38.19
N PRO A 393 -38.75 -24.92 36.86
CA PRO A 393 -39.76 -25.32 35.88
C PRO A 393 -40.21 -26.77 36.04
N THR A 394 -41.53 -26.98 35.97
CA THR A 394 -42.16 -28.30 35.90
C THR A 394 -41.78 -28.98 34.57
N CYS A 395 -41.36 -30.25 34.60
CA CYS A 395 -41.07 -30.97 33.37
C CYS A 395 -42.36 -31.20 32.57
N SER A 396 -42.23 -31.36 31.24
CA SER A 396 -43.39 -31.41 30.33
C SER A 396 -44.43 -32.45 30.75
N ARG A 397 -44.00 -33.64 31.20
CA ARG A 397 -44.88 -34.74 31.61
C ARG A 397 -45.58 -34.54 32.94
N CYS A 398 -44.90 -33.99 33.95
CA CYS A 398 -45.54 -33.64 35.21
C CYS A 398 -46.64 -32.59 34.99
N ARG A 399 -46.40 -31.64 34.06
CA ARG A 399 -47.41 -30.69 33.59
C ARG A 399 -48.60 -31.38 32.91
N THR A 400 -48.39 -32.36 32.03
CA THR A 400 -49.48 -33.10 31.35
C THR A 400 -50.31 -33.97 32.31
N SER A 401 -49.70 -34.50 33.36
CA SER A 401 -50.37 -35.40 34.32
C SER A 401 -50.91 -34.71 35.58
N GLY A 402 -50.86 -33.37 35.66
CA GLY A 402 -51.39 -32.60 36.80
C GLY A 402 -50.60 -32.76 38.11
N TYR A 403 -49.36 -33.25 38.07
CA TYR A 403 -48.53 -33.47 39.27
C TYR A 403 -47.40 -32.46 39.38
N THR A 404 -47.17 -31.90 40.57
CA THR A 404 -46.04 -31.00 40.83
C THR A 404 -44.69 -31.74 40.80
N CYS A 405 -43.65 -31.11 40.26
CA CYS A 405 -42.29 -31.66 40.26
C CYS A 405 -41.61 -31.44 41.62
N GLN A 406 -41.10 -32.51 42.24
CA GLN A 406 -40.26 -32.43 43.43
C GLN A 406 -38.82 -32.87 43.11
N TYR A 407 -37.85 -32.22 43.76
CA TYR A 407 -36.41 -32.44 43.62
C TYR A 407 -35.76 -32.49 45.01
N GLU A 408 -34.76 -33.36 45.21
CA GLU A 408 -34.05 -33.47 46.50
C GLU A 408 -33.15 -32.25 46.75
N ASP A 409 -33.38 -31.54 47.86
CA ASP A 409 -32.50 -30.46 48.32
C ASP A 409 -31.36 -30.98 49.19
N ARG A 410 -30.12 -30.77 48.72
CA ARG A 410 -28.94 -30.67 49.58
C ARG A 410 -28.07 -29.50 49.13
N LYS A 411 -27.88 -28.53 50.03
CA LYS A 411 -27.04 -27.34 49.83
C LYS A 411 -25.59 -27.76 49.54
N ARG A 412 -25.03 -27.29 48.42
CA ARG A 412 -23.58 -27.16 48.23
C ARG A 412 -23.15 -25.75 48.65
N ARG A 413 -21.90 -25.60 49.11
CA ARG A 413 -21.30 -24.27 49.35
C ARG A 413 -21.42 -23.41 48.08
N PRO A 414 -21.61 -22.08 48.19
CA PRO A 414 -21.75 -21.23 47.02
C PRO A 414 -20.59 -21.43 46.05
N GLY A 415 -20.90 -21.61 44.77
CA GLY A 415 -19.91 -21.39 43.72
C GLY A 415 -19.50 -19.90 43.72
N PRO A 416 -18.33 -19.56 43.19
CA PRO A 416 -17.95 -18.16 43.03
C PRO A 416 -18.98 -17.45 42.15
N ALA A 417 -19.24 -16.17 42.44
CA ALA A 417 -20.37 -15.44 41.88
C ALA A 417 -20.42 -15.51 40.34
N LYS A 418 -21.64 -15.56 39.77
CA LYS A 418 -21.84 -15.54 38.31
C LYS A 418 -21.16 -14.29 37.74
N GLY A 419 -20.27 -14.49 36.77
CA GLY A 419 -19.45 -13.41 36.18
C GLY A 419 -18.01 -13.35 36.69
N SER A 420 -17.70 -13.99 37.82
CA SER A 420 -16.32 -14.11 38.32
C SER A 420 -15.43 -14.90 37.35
N VAL A 421 -14.14 -14.53 37.29
CA VAL A 421 -13.14 -15.16 36.41
C VAL A 421 -13.13 -16.68 36.58
N SER A 422 -13.21 -17.17 37.83
CA SER A 422 -13.26 -18.60 38.16
C SER A 422 -14.45 -19.35 37.54
N SER A 423 -15.61 -18.71 37.34
CA SER A 423 -16.74 -19.36 36.66
C SER A 423 -16.53 -19.43 35.14
N LYS A 424 -15.98 -18.37 34.53
CA LYS A 424 -15.70 -18.31 33.08
C LYS A 424 -14.61 -19.31 32.67
N THR A 425 -13.49 -19.35 33.38
CA THR A 425 -12.38 -20.31 33.09
C THR A 425 -12.86 -21.76 33.16
N ARG A 426 -13.72 -22.09 34.13
CA ARG A 426 -14.23 -23.46 34.30
C ARG A 426 -15.23 -23.88 33.24
N GLU A 427 -15.98 -22.93 32.67
CA GLU A 427 -16.86 -23.19 31.53
C GLU A 427 -16.06 -23.38 30.24
N MET A 428 -14.98 -22.62 30.05
CA MET A 428 -14.12 -22.73 28.87
C MET A 428 -13.33 -24.05 28.83
N SER A 429 -12.74 -24.49 29.96
CA SER A 429 -12.11 -25.82 30.05
C SER A 429 -13.09 -26.98 29.79
N PHE A 430 -14.37 -26.82 30.16
CA PHE A 430 -15.37 -27.86 29.90
C PHE A 430 -15.74 -27.96 28.42
N ARG A 431 -15.73 -26.84 27.68
CA ARG A 431 -15.97 -26.83 26.22
C ARG A 431 -14.77 -27.38 25.43
N LEU A 432 -13.53 -27.04 25.83
CA LEU A 432 -12.31 -27.53 25.19
C LEU A 432 -12.16 -29.05 25.31
N ASN A 433 -12.29 -29.61 26.52
CA ASN A 433 -12.21 -31.06 26.73
C ASN A 433 -13.32 -31.84 25.99
N HIS A 434 -14.43 -31.20 25.63
CA HIS A 434 -15.50 -31.82 24.85
C HIS A 434 -15.18 -31.87 23.34
N LEU A 435 -14.45 -30.87 22.82
CA LEU A 435 -13.95 -30.87 21.44
C LEU A 435 -12.86 -31.94 21.23
N GLU A 436 -11.94 -32.05 22.20
CA GLU A 436 -10.80 -32.98 22.13
C GLU A 436 -11.25 -34.45 22.07
N GLY A 437 -12.28 -34.82 22.83
CA GLY A 437 -12.90 -36.14 22.78
C GLY A 437 -13.67 -36.44 21.48
N LEU A 438 -14.17 -35.42 20.78
CA LEU A 438 -14.82 -35.59 19.47
C LEU A 438 -13.79 -35.85 18.36
N LEU A 439 -12.62 -35.21 18.43
CA LEU A 439 -11.53 -35.40 17.47
C LEU A 439 -10.87 -36.78 17.59
N GLN A 440 -10.71 -37.31 18.81
CA GLN A 440 -10.16 -38.66 19.02
C GLN A 440 -11.10 -39.77 18.48
N GLY A 441 -12.42 -39.55 18.47
CA GLY A 441 -13.38 -40.50 17.90
C GLY A 441 -13.30 -40.65 16.38
N LEU A 442 -12.89 -39.60 15.66
CA LEU A 442 -12.79 -39.60 14.19
C LEU A 442 -11.52 -40.29 13.67
N HIS A 443 -10.45 -40.37 14.48
CA HIS A 443 -9.18 -40.97 14.06
C HIS A 443 -9.18 -42.51 14.08
N GLY A 444 -10.19 -43.14 14.70
CA GLY A 444 -10.28 -44.60 14.88
C GLY A 444 -10.92 -45.38 13.73
N GLN A 445 -11.32 -44.74 12.62
CA GLN A 445 -12.06 -45.39 11.52
C GLN A 445 -11.31 -45.48 10.18
N LEU A 446 -10.03 -45.08 10.10
CA LEU A 446 -9.26 -45.03 8.84
C LEU A 446 -7.99 -45.91 8.83
N THR A 447 -7.89 -46.91 9.71
CA THR A 447 -6.72 -47.81 9.82
C THR A 447 -7.07 -49.29 9.67
N SER A 448 -7.41 -49.73 8.46
CA SER A 448 -7.39 -51.16 8.07
C SER A 448 -7.13 -51.35 6.56
N GLY A 449 -5.99 -51.95 6.21
CA GLY A 449 -5.63 -52.24 4.80
C GLY A 449 -4.12 -52.24 4.56
N GLN A 450 -3.44 -53.35 4.86
CA GLN A 450 -1.99 -53.53 4.67
C GLN A 450 -1.66 -54.09 3.27
N ASN A 451 -0.46 -53.81 2.72
CA ASN A 451 0.59 -54.84 2.48
C ASN A 451 1.79 -54.39 1.59
N ALA A 452 3.00 -54.68 2.10
CA ALA A 452 4.27 -55.15 1.45
C ALA A 452 4.87 -54.43 0.20
N VAL A 453 6.12 -53.89 0.13
CA VAL A 453 7.51 -54.32 0.55
C VAL A 453 8.09 -55.44 -0.35
N PRO A 454 9.39 -55.45 -0.80
CA PRO A 454 10.56 -54.54 -0.68
C PRO A 454 11.03 -53.97 -2.07
N GLY A 455 12.22 -53.37 -2.36
CA GLY A 455 13.41 -52.87 -1.61
C GLY A 455 14.70 -52.75 -2.48
N TYR A 456 15.88 -52.55 -1.84
CA TYR A 456 17.30 -52.58 -2.33
C TYR A 456 18.00 -51.34 -2.97
N TYR A 457 18.98 -50.78 -2.22
CA TYR A 457 20.40 -50.39 -2.51
C TYR A 457 20.84 -49.94 -3.94
N ALA A 458 21.84 -49.05 -4.15
CA ALA A 458 22.98 -48.64 -3.30
C ALA A 458 23.68 -47.30 -3.73
N GLN A 459 24.51 -46.75 -2.81
CA GLN A 459 25.83 -46.08 -3.00
C GLN A 459 25.95 -44.84 -3.94
N ASP A 460 26.37 -43.65 -3.48
CA ASP A 460 27.64 -43.18 -2.84
C ASP A 460 28.69 -42.67 -3.87
N SER A 461 28.98 -41.37 -3.84
CA SER A 461 30.35 -40.83 -4.01
C SER A 461 30.42 -39.33 -3.66
N GLU A 462 31.34 -38.97 -2.76
CA GLU A 462 31.68 -37.59 -2.38
C GLU A 462 32.55 -36.90 -3.45
N MET A 463 32.56 -35.55 -3.51
CA MET A 463 33.76 -34.75 -3.22
C MET A 463 33.53 -33.22 -3.27
N GLN A 464 34.52 -32.47 -2.77
CA GLN A 464 34.45 -31.09 -2.29
C GLN A 464 35.03 -30.03 -3.29
N PRO A 465 35.02 -28.71 -2.98
CA PRO A 465 35.01 -27.65 -3.99
C PRO A 465 36.39 -27.16 -4.45
N LEU A 466 36.40 -26.41 -5.57
CA LEU A 466 37.56 -25.66 -6.06
C LEU A 466 37.25 -24.17 -6.18
N ALA A 467 38.15 -23.35 -5.64
CA ALA A 467 38.21 -21.91 -5.86
C ALA A 467 39.03 -21.58 -7.12
N TYR A 468 38.78 -20.44 -7.74
CA TYR A 468 39.67 -19.85 -8.74
C TYR A 468 39.81 -18.33 -8.55
N HIS A 469 41.03 -17.89 -8.26
CA HIS A 469 41.53 -16.56 -8.62
C HIS A 469 42.23 -16.66 -9.98
N ASN A 470 42.09 -15.67 -10.86
CA ASN A 470 43.25 -15.09 -11.55
C ASN A 470 42.95 -13.68 -12.10
N PRO A 471 43.90 -12.73 -12.12
CA PRO A 471 43.67 -11.35 -12.56
C PRO A 471 44.44 -10.97 -13.85
N LEU A 472 43.91 -10.01 -14.61
CA LEU A 472 44.63 -9.06 -15.48
C LEU A 472 43.81 -7.74 -15.41
N ALA A 473 44.32 -6.62 -14.90
CA ALA A 473 45.35 -5.74 -15.50
C ALA A 473 44.83 -5.14 -16.83
N VAL A 474 44.18 -3.98 -16.79
CA VAL A 474 44.80 -2.65 -16.98
C VAL A 474 45.23 -2.43 -18.43
N ASP A 475 44.39 -1.72 -19.20
CA ASP A 475 44.80 -0.67 -20.13
C ASP A 475 43.58 0.18 -20.57
N PHE A 476 43.85 1.40 -21.06
CA PHE A 476 42.87 2.39 -21.56
C PHE A 476 41.88 3.06 -20.58
N LEU A 477 42.45 3.85 -19.66
CA LEU A 477 41.93 5.20 -19.39
C LEU A 477 42.72 6.21 -20.25
N GLN A 478 42.16 6.66 -21.38
CA GLN A 478 42.52 7.94 -22.00
C GLN A 478 41.54 8.33 -23.12
N GLY A 479 41.04 9.57 -23.06
CA GLY A 479 40.21 10.19 -24.09
C GLY A 479 38.71 10.10 -23.83
N TYR A 480 38.15 11.12 -23.17
CA TYR A 480 36.96 11.88 -23.61
C TYR A 480 36.68 13.00 -22.58
N GLU A 481 37.48 14.06 -22.65
CA GLU A 481 37.02 15.39 -22.24
C GLU A 481 36.47 16.12 -23.48
N GLN A 482 35.61 17.11 -23.21
CA GLN A 482 35.09 18.16 -24.12
C GLN A 482 33.79 17.88 -24.91
N GLN A 483 32.73 18.50 -24.37
CA GLN A 483 31.64 19.21 -25.07
C GLN A 483 30.57 18.38 -25.82
N ASN A 484 29.29 18.78 -25.86
CA ASN A 484 28.50 19.68 -25.01
C ASN A 484 27.01 19.40 -25.30
N PHE A 485 26.16 19.26 -24.28
CA PHE A 485 24.70 19.39 -24.49
C PHE A 485 24.34 20.86 -24.72
N THR A 486 23.50 21.16 -25.70
CA THR A 486 22.82 22.47 -25.80
C THR A 486 21.38 22.32 -26.29
N TYR A 487 20.45 22.82 -25.46
CA TYR A 487 19.06 23.10 -25.82
C TYR A 487 18.97 24.37 -26.72
N PRO A 488 17.83 24.68 -27.34
CA PRO A 488 17.81 25.36 -28.64
C PRO A 488 17.98 26.88 -28.57
N ILE A 489 18.51 27.45 -29.66
CA ILE A 489 18.41 28.89 -29.95
C ILE A 489 17.83 29.10 -31.35
N LEU A 490 16.98 30.11 -31.44
CA LEU A 490 16.40 30.73 -32.63
C LEU A 490 17.40 30.81 -33.80
N GLY A 491 16.99 30.33 -34.98
CA GLY A 491 17.83 30.35 -36.17
C GLY A 491 17.93 31.74 -36.84
N PRO A 492 19.03 32.00 -37.57
CA PRO A 492 19.09 33.10 -38.54
C PRO A 492 19.21 32.60 -40.00
N ASN A 493 18.84 33.51 -40.92
CA ASN A 493 19.12 33.53 -42.36
C ASN A 493 18.22 32.69 -43.30
N SER A 494 17.24 33.37 -43.90
CA SER A 494 16.98 33.26 -45.34
C SER A 494 17.58 34.48 -46.07
N ASN A 495 17.96 34.29 -47.32
CA ASN A 495 18.86 35.20 -48.05
C ASN A 495 18.22 36.53 -48.49
N GLY A 496 19.05 37.57 -48.61
CA GLY A 496 18.67 38.78 -49.34
C GLY A 496 18.52 38.52 -50.86
N PRO A 497 17.64 39.25 -51.56
CA PRO A 497 17.48 39.12 -53.01
C PRO A 497 18.47 40.01 -53.77
N MET A 498 18.99 39.52 -54.90
CA MET A 498 19.70 40.36 -55.87
C MET A 498 19.08 40.18 -57.25
N GLN A 499 18.20 41.13 -57.62
CA GLN A 499 17.90 41.45 -59.01
C GLN A 499 18.10 42.95 -59.24
N ALA A 500 18.37 43.32 -60.48
CA ALA A 500 19.26 44.41 -60.82
C ALA A 500 18.55 45.57 -61.54
N VAL A 501 19.05 46.80 -61.33
CA VAL A 501 19.11 47.90 -62.33
C VAL A 501 17.73 48.52 -62.68
N THR A 502 17.49 49.85 -62.66
CA THR A 502 18.33 51.00 -63.05
C THR A 502 17.84 52.32 -62.40
N ASN A 503 18.76 53.27 -62.17
CA ASN A 503 18.67 54.75 -62.26
C ASN A 503 17.31 55.49 -62.05
N MET A 504 17.20 56.35 -61.01
CA MET A 504 17.44 57.82 -61.11
C MET A 504 17.11 58.57 -59.81
N GLU A 505 17.92 59.58 -59.49
CA GLU A 505 17.68 60.70 -58.54
C GLU A 505 16.94 61.87 -59.28
N PRO A 506 16.60 63.06 -58.69
CA PRO A 506 16.82 63.56 -57.31
C PRO A 506 15.67 64.45 -56.66
N LEU A 507 15.90 64.90 -55.40
CA LEU A 507 15.54 66.20 -54.74
C LEU A 507 14.13 66.56 -54.14
N LEU A 508 14.15 66.84 -52.82
CA LEU A 508 13.55 67.93 -51.99
C LEU A 508 12.13 68.55 -52.21
N GLN A 509 11.38 68.73 -51.09
CA GLN A 509 10.67 69.96 -50.56
C GLN A 509 9.51 69.58 -49.58
N LEU A 510 9.44 70.06 -48.32
CA LEU A 510 8.83 71.28 -47.71
C LEU A 510 7.30 71.27 -47.42
N SER A 511 6.88 72.00 -46.37
CA SER A 511 5.57 72.05 -45.64
C SER A 511 4.59 73.16 -46.16
N PRO A 512 3.55 73.76 -45.47
CA PRO A 512 2.89 73.58 -44.13
C PRO A 512 1.33 73.80 -44.06
N SER A 513 0.72 73.89 -42.84
CA SER A 513 -0.46 74.73 -42.36
C SER A 513 -1.41 74.00 -41.36
N LEU A 514 -1.62 74.41 -40.08
CA LEU A 514 -2.63 75.36 -39.51
C LEU A 514 -4.12 74.88 -39.66
N GLU A 515 -5.09 75.01 -38.73
CA GLU A 515 -5.29 75.86 -37.52
C GLU A 515 -6.48 75.33 -36.62
N GLY A 516 -6.66 75.79 -35.36
CA GLY A 516 -7.94 75.64 -34.61
C GLY A 516 -7.89 75.54 -33.06
N TYR A 517 -8.49 76.52 -32.34
CA TYR A 517 -8.57 76.65 -30.86
C TYR A 517 -10.03 76.99 -30.42
N PRO A 518 -10.46 76.80 -29.14
CA PRO A 518 -10.39 77.89 -28.14
C PRO A 518 -10.20 77.44 -26.66
N VAL A 519 -10.38 78.39 -25.71
CA VAL A 519 -9.74 78.46 -24.37
C VAL A 519 -10.76 78.69 -23.23
N ARG A 520 -10.52 78.17 -22.00
CA ARG A 520 -10.70 78.89 -20.71
C ARG A 520 -10.15 78.17 -19.46
N THR A 521 -10.06 78.93 -18.35
CA THR A 521 -9.32 78.64 -17.11
C THR A 521 -10.17 78.86 -15.84
N GLU A 522 -9.61 78.45 -14.69
CA GLU A 522 -9.87 78.88 -13.28
C GLU A 522 -10.73 78.00 -12.33
N ASP A 523 -10.30 78.08 -11.06
CA ASP A 523 -10.89 77.72 -9.76
C ASP A 523 -10.94 76.29 -9.18
N SER A 524 -10.58 76.23 -7.89
CA SER A 524 -10.68 75.13 -6.89
C SER A 524 -11.55 75.64 -5.72
N PRO A 525 -12.18 74.83 -4.82
CA PRO A 525 -11.68 73.60 -4.16
C PRO A 525 -12.82 72.55 -3.88
N PRO A 526 -12.77 71.68 -2.84
CA PRO A 526 -11.83 70.58 -2.56
C PRO A 526 -12.50 69.17 -2.39
N PHE A 527 -11.64 68.15 -2.17
CA PHE A 527 -11.90 66.83 -1.54
C PHE A 527 -12.67 65.71 -2.30
N SER A 528 -11.93 64.66 -2.70
CA SER A 528 -12.09 63.24 -2.24
C SER A 528 -11.81 62.16 -3.31
N VAL A 529 -10.85 61.26 -2.99
CA VAL A 529 -10.83 59.80 -3.27
C VAL A 529 -10.52 59.29 -4.71
N GLU A 530 -9.37 58.58 -4.81
CA GLU A 530 -9.02 57.45 -5.71
C GLU A 530 -8.91 57.68 -7.26
N GLN A 531 -7.97 57.10 -8.04
CA GLN A 531 -6.89 56.11 -7.84
C GLN A 531 -5.60 56.51 -8.62
N PRO A 532 -4.40 55.96 -8.30
CA PRO A 532 -3.18 56.19 -9.08
C PRO A 532 -3.05 55.24 -10.29
N VAL A 533 -2.69 55.80 -11.46
CA VAL A 533 -2.39 55.06 -12.69
C VAL A 533 -0.96 54.50 -12.68
N MET A 534 -0.77 53.39 -13.39
CA MET A 534 0.37 52.47 -13.29
C MET A 534 1.74 53.04 -13.69
N SER A 535 2.77 52.54 -12.99
CA SER A 535 4.18 52.53 -13.38
C SER A 535 4.53 51.20 -14.10
N PRO A 536 5.67 51.09 -14.82
CA PRO A 536 5.80 50.20 -15.97
C PRO A 536 5.97 48.70 -15.63
N ASP A 537 5.64 47.86 -16.61
CA ASP A 537 5.53 46.40 -16.50
C ASP A 537 6.79 45.71 -15.96
N ILE A 538 6.61 45.00 -14.84
CA ILE A 538 7.57 44.03 -14.32
C ILE A 538 7.28 42.69 -15.01
N SER A 539 8.16 42.28 -15.93
CA SER A 539 8.17 40.94 -16.52
C SER A 539 9.40 40.15 -16.03
N ALA A 540 9.24 38.82 -15.93
CA ALA A 540 10.11 37.86 -15.22
C ALA A 540 10.03 37.94 -13.68
N SER A 541 9.42 36.91 -13.07
CA SER A 541 9.38 36.71 -11.63
C SER A 541 10.71 36.17 -11.12
N THR A 542 11.54 37.02 -10.51
CA THR A 542 12.77 36.60 -9.81
C THR A 542 12.42 35.62 -8.69
N LEU A 543 13.02 34.42 -8.70
CA LEU A 543 12.79 33.40 -7.67
C LEU A 543 13.37 33.88 -6.33
N PHE A 544 12.60 33.72 -5.26
CA PHE A 544 12.91 34.20 -3.91
C PHE A 544 13.73 33.17 -3.10
N SER A 545 15.03 33.39 -2.97
CA SER A 545 15.99 32.46 -2.36
C SER A 545 16.42 32.87 -0.95
N ALA A 546 17.03 31.94 -0.20
CA ALA A 546 17.61 32.20 1.11
C ALA A 546 18.64 33.35 1.08
N SER A 547 19.44 33.49 0.02
CA SER A 547 20.38 34.60 -0.15
C SER A 547 19.70 35.96 -0.31
N THR A 548 18.50 36.03 -0.90
CA THR A 548 17.75 37.29 -1.11
C THR A 548 16.98 37.80 0.12
N LEU A 549 16.86 36.98 1.17
CA LEU A 549 16.19 37.39 2.41
C LEU A 549 16.98 38.45 3.20
N ALA A 550 16.25 39.36 3.87
CA ALA A 550 16.84 40.24 4.88
C ALA A 550 17.36 39.42 6.08
N GLU A 551 18.45 39.87 6.70
CA GLU A 551 19.17 39.09 7.72
C GLU A 551 18.30 38.77 8.95
N ASP A 552 17.52 39.75 9.43
CA ASP A 552 16.54 39.56 10.51
C ASP A 552 15.49 38.49 10.18
N SER A 553 15.14 38.34 8.90
CA SER A 553 14.18 37.34 8.42
C SER A 553 14.81 35.94 8.36
N LYS A 554 16.09 35.83 7.96
CA LYS A 554 16.84 34.57 8.07
C LYS A 554 16.94 34.13 9.53
N GLN A 555 17.32 35.03 10.43
CA GLN A 555 17.47 34.73 11.85
C GLN A 555 16.15 34.28 12.49
N LEU A 556 15.02 34.93 12.15
CA LEU A 556 13.68 34.48 12.57
C LEU A 556 13.37 33.06 12.08
N LEU A 557 13.62 32.76 10.81
CA LEU A 557 13.39 31.43 10.23
C LEU A 557 14.31 30.34 10.82
N ILE A 558 15.53 30.70 11.22
CA ILE A 558 16.46 29.81 11.95
C ILE A 558 15.94 29.53 13.35
N CYS A 559 15.48 30.55 14.09
CA CYS A 559 14.87 30.36 15.42
C CYS A 559 13.66 29.43 15.34
N LEU A 560 12.70 29.72 14.45
CA LEU A 560 11.51 28.89 14.23
C LEU A 560 11.86 27.44 13.84
N TYR A 561 12.93 27.21 13.08
CA TYR A 561 13.41 25.84 12.82
C TYR A 561 13.86 25.13 14.11
N PHE A 562 14.68 25.79 14.93
CA PHE A 562 15.20 25.22 16.18
C PHE A 562 14.11 25.01 17.24
N ASP A 563 13.05 25.82 17.21
CA ASP A 563 11.97 25.77 18.18
C ASP A 563 10.90 24.73 17.80
N HIS A 564 10.65 24.50 16.50
CA HIS A 564 9.57 23.61 16.01
C HIS A 564 10.01 22.32 15.31
N ILE A 565 11.12 22.30 14.57
CA ILE A 565 11.53 21.16 13.74
C ILE A 565 12.63 20.31 14.42
N GLN A 566 13.67 20.96 14.92
CA GLN A 566 14.78 20.30 15.61
C GLN A 566 14.32 19.38 16.79
N PRO A 567 13.27 19.70 17.59
CA PRO A 567 12.79 18.80 18.65
C PRO A 567 12.09 17.52 18.16
N ILE A 568 11.80 17.42 16.86
CA ILE A 568 11.16 16.25 16.21
C ILE A 568 12.19 15.46 15.38
N PHE A 569 13.02 16.21 14.65
CA PHE A 569 14.06 15.72 13.74
C PHE A 569 15.41 16.39 14.07
N PRO A 570 16.08 15.97 15.16
CA PRO A 570 17.37 16.53 15.57
C PRO A 570 18.46 16.25 14.54
N MET A 571 19.02 17.32 13.97
CA MET A 571 20.09 17.22 12.94
C MET A 571 21.24 18.21 13.17
N PHE A 572 21.07 19.20 14.05
CA PHE A 572 22.02 20.31 14.21
C PHE A 572 22.39 20.59 15.67
N ARG A 573 23.67 20.85 15.92
CA ARG A 573 24.12 21.52 17.15
C ARG A 573 23.96 23.04 16.96
N LYS A 574 23.01 23.67 17.67
CA LYS A 574 22.63 25.08 17.50
C LYS A 574 23.81 26.07 17.59
N PRO A 575 24.76 25.96 18.54
CA PRO A 575 25.91 26.88 18.58
C PRO A 575 26.81 26.77 17.35
N MET A 576 27.09 25.54 16.89
CA MET A 576 27.93 25.29 15.70
C MET A 576 27.24 25.72 14.41
N PHE A 577 25.91 25.53 14.33
CA PHE A 577 25.11 26.04 13.22
C PHE A 577 25.17 27.57 13.16
N HIS A 578 24.92 28.28 14.26
CA HIS A 578 25.00 29.76 14.26
C HIS A 578 26.40 30.27 13.93
N GLN A 579 27.46 29.62 14.42
CA GLN A 579 28.83 29.98 14.02
C GLN A 579 29.03 29.84 12.50
N ARG A 580 28.72 28.66 11.93
CA ARG A 580 28.83 28.43 10.48
C ARG A 580 27.94 29.38 9.67
N PHE A 581 26.79 29.78 10.19
CA PHE A 581 25.89 30.73 9.55
C PHE A 581 26.52 32.13 9.48
N HIS A 582 27.04 32.66 10.59
CA HIS A 582 27.74 33.95 10.61
C HIS A 582 29.02 33.94 9.75
N GLU A 583 29.69 32.79 9.65
CA GLU A 583 30.87 32.60 8.79
C GLU A 583 30.52 32.34 7.31
N ASN A 584 29.22 32.34 6.93
CA ASN A 584 28.70 32.03 5.58
C ASN A 584 29.15 30.66 5.03
N GLN A 585 29.30 29.67 5.91
CA GLN A 585 29.76 28.31 5.59
C GLN A 585 28.61 27.30 5.41
N ILE A 586 27.36 27.74 5.40
CA ILE A 586 26.19 26.85 5.25
C ILE A 586 25.75 26.87 3.78
N PRO A 587 25.62 25.71 3.11
CA PRO A 587 25.13 25.65 1.73
C PRO A 587 23.75 26.30 1.59
N GLU A 588 23.54 27.05 0.50
CA GLU A 588 22.24 27.71 0.28
C GLU A 588 21.11 26.69 0.10
N SER A 589 21.39 25.53 -0.50
CA SER A 589 20.45 24.41 -0.62
C SER A 589 19.92 23.96 0.74
N LEU A 590 20.79 23.89 1.75
CA LEU A 590 20.44 23.51 3.11
C LEU A 590 19.61 24.62 3.80
N LEU A 591 20.00 25.89 3.64
CA LEU A 591 19.23 27.02 4.17
C LEU A 591 17.84 27.10 3.54
N ASN A 592 17.74 26.94 2.21
CA ASN A 592 16.47 26.85 1.50
C ASN A 592 15.62 25.68 2.04
N ALA A 593 16.19 24.48 2.25
CA ALA A 593 15.44 23.35 2.80
C ALA A 593 14.96 23.60 4.25
N MET A 594 15.77 24.25 5.09
CA MET A 594 15.38 24.65 6.45
C MET A 594 14.27 25.71 6.43
N PHE A 595 14.35 26.71 5.55
CA PHE A 595 13.34 27.76 5.42
C PHE A 595 12.02 27.22 4.85
N ALA A 596 12.08 26.25 3.93
CA ALA A 596 10.91 25.51 3.44
C ALA A 596 10.16 24.76 4.56
N MET A 597 10.85 24.41 5.65
CA MET A 597 10.25 23.85 6.84
C MET A 597 9.75 24.94 7.81
N SER A 598 10.57 25.93 8.15
CA SER A 598 10.23 26.91 9.18
C SER A 598 9.25 28.02 8.74
N SER A 599 9.11 28.26 7.43
CA SER A 599 8.16 29.26 6.88
C SER A 599 6.71 29.06 7.34
N ARG A 600 6.30 27.83 7.66
CA ARG A 600 4.94 27.51 8.13
C ARG A 600 4.63 27.95 9.56
N PHE A 601 5.67 28.29 10.35
CA PHE A 601 5.54 28.76 11.74
C PHE A 601 5.70 30.29 11.87
N VAL A 602 5.85 31.01 10.75
CA VAL A 602 5.91 32.47 10.76
C VAL A 602 4.55 33.04 11.19
N PRO A 603 4.47 33.89 12.23
CA PRO A 603 3.21 34.50 12.66
C PRO A 603 2.53 35.28 11.54
N THR A 604 1.20 35.25 11.47
CA THR A 604 0.43 35.91 10.40
C THR A 604 0.72 37.40 10.24
N SER A 605 1.07 38.10 11.33
CA SER A 605 1.51 39.50 11.32
C SER A 605 2.81 39.74 10.55
N ASP A 606 3.66 38.72 10.49
CA ASP A 606 5.04 38.80 10.03
C ASP A 606 5.21 38.23 8.61
N ILE A 607 4.25 37.45 8.10
CA ILE A 607 4.27 36.85 6.76
C ILE A 607 4.59 37.90 5.68
N PHE A 608 3.90 39.05 5.67
CA PHE A 608 4.16 40.11 4.69
C PHE A 608 5.51 40.81 4.90
N ARG A 609 6.00 40.90 6.15
CA ARG A 609 7.31 41.49 6.47
C ARG A 609 8.47 40.59 6.00
N VAL A 610 8.30 39.27 6.13
CA VAL A 610 9.30 38.24 5.84
C VAL A 610 9.29 37.85 4.37
N PHE A 611 8.10 37.73 3.75
CA PHE A 611 7.90 37.17 2.40
C PHE A 611 7.24 38.13 1.40
N GLY A 612 6.90 39.38 1.79
CA GLY A 612 6.23 40.32 0.89
C GLY A 612 4.91 39.77 0.33
N LYS A 613 4.80 39.72 -1.01
CA LYS A 613 3.60 39.26 -1.73
C LYS A 613 3.66 37.78 -2.19
N PHE A 614 4.65 36.99 -1.78
CA PHE A 614 4.73 35.58 -2.19
C PHE A 614 3.63 34.73 -1.53
N SER A 615 2.87 33.99 -2.34
CA SER A 615 1.71 33.20 -1.89
C SER A 615 2.08 31.85 -1.26
N THR A 616 3.14 31.19 -1.73
CA THR A 616 3.61 29.89 -1.22
C THR A 616 5.14 29.85 -1.00
N PRO A 617 5.69 30.68 -0.09
CA PRO A 617 7.14 30.80 0.11
C PRO A 617 7.84 29.47 0.43
N TRP A 618 7.18 28.58 1.19
CA TRP A 618 7.73 27.26 1.54
C TRP A 618 7.96 26.35 0.33
N GLU A 619 7.07 26.37 -0.67
CA GLU A 619 7.25 25.60 -1.91
C GLU A 619 8.40 26.13 -2.74
N ASN A 620 8.56 27.46 -2.80
CA ASN A 620 9.62 28.08 -3.56
C ASN A 620 10.99 27.72 -2.99
N PHE A 621 11.14 27.79 -1.67
CA PHE A 621 12.34 27.33 -0.98
C PHE A 621 12.61 25.83 -1.20
N ALA A 622 11.58 24.97 -1.14
CA ALA A 622 11.75 23.54 -1.41
C ALA A 622 12.21 23.25 -2.85
N LYS A 623 11.63 23.95 -3.84
CA LYS A 623 12.02 23.84 -5.26
C LYS A 623 13.47 24.25 -5.48
N LEU A 624 13.88 25.40 -4.93
CA LEU A 624 15.27 25.88 -5.01
C LEU A 624 16.25 24.94 -4.31
N ALA A 625 15.92 24.46 -3.10
CA ALA A 625 16.73 23.49 -2.38
C ALA A 625 16.91 22.17 -3.15
N HIS A 626 15.84 21.69 -3.79
CA HIS A 626 15.89 20.48 -4.61
C HIS A 626 16.78 20.65 -5.85
N GLN A 627 16.62 21.76 -6.59
CA GLN A 627 17.45 22.10 -7.75
C GLN A 627 18.92 22.20 -7.36
N GLN A 628 19.26 23.07 -6.39
CA GLN A 628 20.63 23.26 -5.94
C GLN A 628 21.26 21.97 -5.35
N SER A 629 20.46 21.11 -4.72
CA SER A 629 20.93 19.80 -4.25
C SER A 629 21.13 18.79 -5.39
N HIS A 630 20.41 18.92 -6.51
CA HIS A 630 20.56 18.08 -7.68
C HIS A 630 21.82 18.48 -8.47
N ASP A 631 21.93 19.77 -8.81
CA ASP A 631 23.04 20.34 -9.58
C ASP A 631 24.39 20.00 -8.92
N ARG A 632 24.51 20.18 -7.60
CA ARG A 632 25.73 19.85 -6.83
C ARG A 632 26.09 18.36 -6.87
N LEU A 633 25.09 17.46 -6.99
CA LEU A 633 25.34 16.01 -7.10
C LEU A 633 25.75 15.62 -8.54
N GLU A 634 25.23 16.30 -9.56
CA GLU A 634 25.66 16.11 -10.96
C GLU A 634 27.10 16.57 -11.20
N GLU A 635 27.57 17.58 -10.47
CA GLU A 635 28.98 18.04 -10.46
C GLU A 635 29.99 17.00 -9.93
N ASN A 636 29.55 15.78 -9.57
CA ASN A 636 30.37 14.73 -8.94
C ASN A 636 31.08 15.16 -7.64
N SER A 637 30.52 16.14 -6.94
CA SER A 637 31.02 16.58 -5.63
C SER A 637 30.97 15.46 -4.60
N ALA A 638 31.94 15.44 -3.68
CA ALA A 638 31.91 14.51 -2.55
C ALA A 638 30.68 14.76 -1.65
N ILE A 639 29.90 13.70 -1.43
CA ILE A 639 28.69 13.73 -0.59
C ILE A 639 29.09 14.02 0.87
N CYS A 640 28.67 15.16 1.38
CA CYS A 640 28.91 15.58 2.76
C CYS A 640 27.63 15.46 3.61
N LEU A 641 27.77 15.65 4.93
CA LEU A 641 26.64 15.55 5.86
C LEU A 641 25.53 16.57 5.55
N ASP A 642 25.87 17.74 5.01
CA ASP A 642 24.91 18.78 4.69
C ASP A 642 24.04 18.44 3.46
N ASP A 643 24.55 17.64 2.50
CA ASP A 643 23.73 17.09 1.41
C ASP A 643 22.68 16.12 1.94
N ILE A 644 23.11 15.23 2.85
CA ILE A 644 22.24 14.25 3.50
C ILE A 644 21.15 14.99 4.28
N LYS A 645 21.51 16.00 5.09
CA LYS A 645 20.54 16.84 5.81
C LYS A 645 19.58 17.56 4.87
N THR A 646 20.06 18.10 3.75
CA THR A 646 19.23 18.76 2.72
C THR A 646 18.19 17.78 2.16
N ALA A 647 18.62 16.58 1.77
CA ALA A 647 17.73 15.52 1.30
C ALA A 647 16.73 15.06 2.38
N CYS A 648 17.14 14.99 3.64
CA CYS A 648 16.24 14.67 4.77
C CYS A 648 15.18 15.74 4.97
N LEU A 649 15.56 17.02 4.93
CA LEU A 649 14.62 18.14 5.09
C LEU A 649 13.63 18.23 3.92
N LEU A 650 14.07 17.94 2.69
CA LEU A 650 13.18 17.81 1.54
C LEU A 650 12.20 16.63 1.71
N ALA A 651 12.66 15.48 2.23
CA ALA A 651 11.79 14.34 2.54
C ALA A 651 10.76 14.67 3.64
N ILE A 652 11.15 15.38 4.70
CA ILE A 652 10.23 15.88 5.74
C ILE A 652 9.24 16.88 5.14
N HIS A 653 9.69 17.80 4.30
CA HIS A 653 8.84 18.80 3.65
C HIS A 653 7.74 18.14 2.82
N GLU A 654 8.12 17.22 1.93
CA GLU A 654 7.19 16.51 1.06
C GLU A 654 6.26 15.60 1.88
N TYR A 655 6.77 14.82 2.84
CA TYR A 655 5.95 13.97 3.70
C TYR A 655 4.89 14.75 4.49
N THR A 656 5.27 15.88 5.08
CA THR A 656 4.37 16.67 5.94
C THR A 656 3.38 17.55 5.19
N ASN A 657 3.58 17.73 3.87
CA ASN A 657 2.67 18.46 2.99
C ASN A 657 1.80 17.52 2.15
N TYR A 658 2.39 16.47 1.58
CA TYR A 658 1.77 15.53 0.64
C TYR A 658 2.33 14.11 0.89
N PRO A 659 1.76 13.32 1.82
CA PRO A 659 2.16 11.93 2.05
C PRO A 659 1.82 11.08 0.83
N GLY A 660 2.77 11.03 -0.11
CA GLY A 660 2.56 10.54 -1.47
C GLY A 660 3.83 9.93 -2.06
N ARG A 661 3.75 9.50 -3.32
CA ARG A 661 4.87 8.83 -4.01
C ARG A 661 6.13 9.71 -4.06
N LYS A 662 5.97 11.04 -4.07
CA LYS A 662 7.08 12.00 -3.91
C LYS A 662 7.82 11.82 -2.60
N ALA A 663 7.13 11.89 -1.45
CA ALA A 663 7.73 11.71 -0.12
C ALA A 663 8.53 10.40 -0.02
N TRP A 664 8.00 9.31 -0.60
CA TRP A 664 8.69 8.02 -0.73
C TRP A 664 9.99 8.10 -1.56
N MET A 665 9.95 8.75 -2.73
CA MET A 665 11.16 8.96 -3.55
C MET A 665 12.21 9.83 -2.85
N TYR A 666 11.80 10.89 -2.15
CA TYR A 666 12.70 11.78 -1.41
C TYR A 666 13.36 11.08 -0.22
N VAL A 667 12.62 10.31 0.59
CA VAL A 667 13.25 9.52 1.67
C VAL A 667 14.18 8.44 1.11
N GLY A 668 13.81 7.81 -0.01
CA GLY A 668 14.71 6.91 -0.75
C GLY A 668 16.01 7.61 -1.18
N ASN A 669 15.97 8.90 -1.51
CA ASN A 669 17.16 9.67 -1.85
C ASN A 669 18.05 9.94 -0.63
N ALA A 670 17.45 10.39 0.49
CA ALA A 670 18.16 10.56 1.76
C ALA A 670 18.82 9.24 2.23
N VAL A 671 18.11 8.12 2.13
CA VAL A 671 18.65 6.78 2.41
C VAL A 671 19.87 6.49 1.52
N ARG A 672 19.76 6.61 0.18
CA ARG A 672 20.87 6.34 -0.74
C ARG A 672 22.12 7.19 -0.45
N LEU A 673 21.95 8.49 -0.23
CA LEU A 673 23.06 9.38 0.14
C LEU A 673 23.71 8.95 1.47
N SER A 674 22.91 8.60 2.47
CA SER A 674 23.42 8.14 3.77
C SER A 674 24.15 6.78 3.70
N LEU A 675 23.72 5.88 2.82
CA LEU A 675 24.39 4.61 2.58
C LEU A 675 25.73 4.83 1.85
N ALA A 676 25.75 5.70 0.83
CA ALA A 676 26.96 6.09 0.09
C ALA A 676 28.03 6.70 1.01
N SER A 677 27.64 7.61 1.91
CA SER A 677 28.54 8.20 2.92
C SER A 677 28.78 7.32 4.15
N ARG A 678 28.32 6.05 4.15
CA ARG A 678 28.46 5.07 5.25
C ARG A 678 27.93 5.54 6.61
N LEU A 679 26.91 6.41 6.62
CA LEU A 679 26.25 6.91 7.84
C LEU A 679 25.56 5.82 8.67
N HIS A 680 25.26 4.68 8.04
CA HIS A 680 24.76 3.46 8.66
C HIS A 680 25.83 2.62 9.39
N GLN A 681 27.12 2.97 9.30
CA GLN A 681 28.26 2.20 9.82
C GLN A 681 29.30 3.08 10.55
N ILE A 682 28.84 4.09 11.30
CA ILE A 682 29.69 5.07 11.99
C ILE A 682 30.61 4.40 13.03
N ASP A 683 30.12 3.37 13.71
CA ASP A 683 30.75 2.78 14.90
C ASP A 683 31.40 1.41 14.64
N ILE A 684 31.50 0.98 13.37
CA ILE A 684 32.23 -0.25 13.01
C ILE A 684 33.74 -0.04 13.15
N LYS A 685 34.39 -0.93 13.91
CA LYS A 685 35.85 -0.94 14.10
C LYS A 685 36.57 -1.06 12.74
N GLY A 686 37.46 -0.12 12.46
CA GLY A 686 38.18 -0.01 11.18
C GLY A 686 37.65 1.09 10.25
N ASN A 687 36.43 1.57 10.46
CA ASN A 687 35.92 2.79 9.81
C ASN A 687 36.44 4.03 10.55
N SER A 688 37.77 4.20 10.61
CA SER A 688 38.43 5.23 11.41
C SER A 688 38.37 6.61 10.73
N CYS A 689 37.16 7.17 10.63
CA CYS A 689 36.99 8.57 10.29
C CYS A 689 37.52 9.44 11.44
N GLY A 690 38.32 10.47 11.12
CA GLY A 690 38.95 11.39 12.07
C GLY A 690 37.98 12.38 12.74
N LEU A 691 36.70 12.03 12.82
CA LEU A 691 35.64 12.79 13.45
C LEU A 691 35.84 12.88 14.96
N SER A 692 35.59 14.04 15.54
CA SER A 692 35.46 14.19 16.98
C SER A 692 34.26 13.41 17.51
N ASP A 693 34.23 13.12 18.81
CA ASP A 693 33.07 12.46 19.45
C ASP A 693 31.76 13.27 19.24
N ALA A 694 31.86 14.59 19.21
CA ALA A 694 30.70 15.46 18.98
C ALA A 694 30.18 15.40 17.53
N ASP A 695 31.07 15.26 16.55
CA ASP A 695 30.67 15.09 15.14
C ASP A 695 30.11 13.68 14.90
N ARG A 696 30.69 12.65 15.54
CA ARG A 696 30.13 11.28 15.53
C ARG A 696 28.72 11.25 16.10
N GLU A 697 28.46 11.96 17.19
CA GLU A 697 27.12 12.07 17.77
C GLU A 697 26.15 12.79 16.82
N GLU A 698 26.58 13.87 16.15
CA GLU A 698 25.79 14.54 15.11
C GLU A 698 25.46 13.61 13.93
N TRP A 699 26.42 12.78 13.50
CA TRP A 699 26.20 11.78 12.45
C TRP A 699 25.20 10.71 12.90
N ARG A 700 25.24 10.26 14.17
CA ARG A 700 24.24 9.33 14.73
C ARG A 700 22.85 9.95 14.76
N PHE A 701 22.71 11.21 15.17
CA PHE A 701 21.42 11.90 15.17
C PHE A 701 20.82 12.00 13.76
N VAL A 702 21.62 12.39 12.76
CA VAL A 702 21.18 12.41 11.36
C VAL A 702 20.81 10.99 10.87
N TRP A 703 21.61 9.97 11.19
CA TRP A 703 21.29 8.58 10.86
C TRP A 703 19.97 8.11 11.46
N TRP A 704 19.73 8.34 12.75
CA TRP A 704 18.50 7.91 13.41
C TRP A 704 17.27 8.74 13.00
N ALA A 705 17.45 10.00 12.59
CA ALA A 705 16.41 10.76 11.92
C ALA A 705 16.03 10.14 10.55
N ILE A 706 17.00 9.66 9.77
CA ILE A 706 16.74 8.93 8.50
C ILE A 706 16.05 7.59 8.75
N TRP A 707 16.50 6.82 9.73
CA TRP A 707 15.84 5.56 10.12
C TRP A 707 14.39 5.79 10.54
N LYS A 708 14.13 6.86 11.31
CA LYS A 708 12.79 7.28 11.70
C LYS A 708 11.94 7.64 10.49
N LEU A 709 12.46 8.46 9.57
CA LEU A 709 11.78 8.87 8.33
C LEU A 709 11.48 7.70 7.38
N ASP A 710 12.47 6.84 7.10
CA ASP A 710 12.29 5.63 6.30
C ASP A 710 11.23 4.71 6.93
N SER A 711 11.18 4.63 8.26
CA SER A 711 10.17 3.83 8.96
C SER A 711 8.78 4.48 8.91
N THR A 712 8.62 5.77 9.24
CA THR A 712 7.30 6.42 9.29
C THR A 712 6.67 6.56 7.92
N ILE A 713 7.42 7.03 6.91
CA ILE A 713 6.92 7.23 5.55
C ILE A 713 6.47 5.90 4.94
N ASN A 714 7.28 4.84 5.05
CA ASN A 714 6.93 3.52 4.48
C ASN A 714 5.83 2.78 5.29
N VAL A 715 5.75 2.97 6.61
CA VAL A 715 4.60 2.47 7.39
C VAL A 715 3.31 3.12 6.93
N THR A 716 3.28 4.46 6.79
CA THR A 716 2.08 5.17 6.33
C THR A 716 1.74 4.83 4.88
N ALA A 717 2.73 4.81 3.98
CA ALA A 717 2.54 4.51 2.58
C ALA A 717 2.22 3.02 2.29
N VAL A 718 2.38 2.13 3.27
CA VAL A 718 2.32 0.67 3.11
C VAL A 718 3.32 0.18 2.04
N MET A 719 4.54 0.76 2.05
CA MET A 719 5.60 0.51 1.08
C MET A 719 6.78 -0.29 1.67
N PRO A 720 7.63 -0.92 0.83
CA PRO A 720 8.88 -1.53 1.27
C PRO A 720 9.89 -0.48 1.76
N PHE A 721 10.59 -0.81 2.83
CA PHE A 721 11.59 0.06 3.45
C PHE A 721 12.93 0.06 2.71
N GLY A 722 13.62 1.20 2.69
CA GLY A 722 14.91 1.35 2.01
C GLY A 722 16.14 0.87 2.78
N ILE A 723 16.03 0.68 4.10
CA ILE A 723 17.15 0.29 4.98
C ILE A 723 17.04 -1.19 5.40
N ASP A 724 18.07 -1.98 5.12
CA ASP A 724 18.23 -3.32 5.71
C ASP A 724 18.80 -3.20 7.13
N CYS A 725 18.05 -3.70 8.12
CA CYS A 725 18.46 -3.68 9.53
C CYS A 725 19.75 -4.49 9.79
N HIS A 726 20.06 -5.50 8.98
CA HIS A 726 21.27 -6.31 9.14
C HIS A 726 22.56 -5.56 8.76
N THR A 727 22.45 -4.43 8.06
CA THR A 727 23.61 -3.60 7.66
C THR A 727 24.02 -2.54 8.67
N ILE A 728 23.22 -2.35 9.73
CA ILE A 728 23.39 -1.25 10.69
C ILE A 728 24.56 -1.53 11.64
N GLY A 729 25.55 -0.65 11.60
CA GLY A 729 26.69 -0.57 12.50
C GLY A 729 26.92 0.84 13.06
N SER A 730 25.85 1.62 13.20
CA SER A 730 25.83 2.90 13.92
C SER A 730 25.15 2.71 15.27
N ALA A 731 25.77 3.18 16.34
CA ALA A 731 25.23 3.08 17.69
C ALA A 731 24.04 4.05 17.89
N LEU A 732 23.22 3.77 18.89
CA LEU A 732 22.21 4.69 19.42
C LEU A 732 22.86 5.95 19.99
N VAL A 733 22.11 7.05 20.05
CA VAL A 733 22.60 8.32 20.58
C VAL A 733 22.81 8.23 22.10
N SER A 734 23.85 8.91 22.59
CA SER A 734 24.27 8.91 24.00
C SER A 734 23.88 10.19 24.75
N THR A 735 23.34 11.16 24.03
CA THR A 735 23.01 12.49 24.51
C THR A 735 21.52 12.78 24.29
N THR A 736 20.88 13.59 25.15
CA THR A 736 19.48 14.00 24.93
C THR A 736 19.40 14.93 23.72
N VAL A 737 18.23 14.99 23.07
CA VAL A 737 17.92 15.93 22.00
C VAL A 737 18.17 17.38 22.42
N ALA A 738 17.86 17.73 23.68
CA ALA A 738 18.08 19.06 24.24
C ALA A 738 19.57 19.36 24.46
N ASP A 739 20.31 18.44 25.09
CA ASP A 739 21.76 18.57 25.28
C ASP A 739 22.47 18.71 23.91
N PHE A 740 22.16 17.80 22.97
CA PHE A 740 22.71 17.77 21.61
C PHE A 740 22.43 19.08 20.87
N THR A 741 21.18 19.56 20.91
CA THR A 741 20.82 20.84 20.28
C THR A 741 21.62 22.00 20.88
N ASN A 742 21.89 21.97 22.19
CA ASN A 742 22.74 22.96 22.86
C ASN A 742 24.25 22.75 22.65
N GLY A 743 24.67 21.76 21.85
CA GLY A 743 26.08 21.45 21.56
C GLY A 743 26.79 20.66 22.67
N ILE A 744 26.05 20.17 23.67
CA ILE A 744 26.55 19.29 24.72
C ILE A 744 26.49 17.85 24.20
N THR A 745 27.59 17.11 24.27
CA THR A 745 27.67 15.71 23.81
C THR A 745 28.30 14.83 24.88
N LYS A 746 27.80 13.59 25.00
CA LYS A 746 28.32 12.57 25.93
C LYS A 746 29.15 11.53 25.15
N HIS A 747 29.95 10.74 25.85
CA HIS A 747 30.65 9.61 25.21
C HIS A 747 29.67 8.45 24.97
N SER A 748 29.77 7.82 23.80
CA SER A 748 28.91 6.69 23.46
C SER A 748 29.24 5.44 24.30
N THR A 749 28.19 4.75 24.75
CA THR A 749 28.27 3.43 25.37
C THR A 749 28.45 2.30 24.35
N GLY A 750 28.38 2.60 23.04
CA GLY A 750 28.44 1.57 21.99
C GLY A 750 27.21 0.66 21.97
N THR A 751 26.04 1.19 22.38
CA THR A 751 24.77 0.44 22.36
C THR A 751 24.18 0.45 20.96
N PHE A 752 23.82 -0.72 20.44
CA PHE A 752 23.20 -0.87 19.11
C PHE A 752 21.74 -1.30 19.25
N LEU A 753 20.93 -0.97 18.24
CA LEU A 753 19.55 -1.43 18.13
C LEU A 753 19.53 -2.85 17.52
N GLY A 754 18.75 -3.75 18.12
CA GLY A 754 18.56 -5.12 17.62
C GLY A 754 17.94 -5.17 16.22
N THR A 755 18.39 -6.15 15.43
CA THR A 755 17.94 -6.35 14.05
C THR A 755 16.62 -7.13 13.94
N ASP A 756 16.22 -7.83 15.01
CA ASP A 756 14.99 -8.62 15.07
C ASP A 756 13.91 -7.94 15.92
N SER A 757 12.94 -7.33 15.25
CA SER A 757 11.78 -6.66 15.87
C SER A 757 11.02 -7.56 16.87
N ALA A 758 11.02 -8.88 16.71
CA ALA A 758 10.35 -9.81 17.62
C ALA A 758 11.17 -10.15 18.88
N LYS A 759 12.39 -9.62 19.00
CA LYS A 759 13.27 -9.82 20.17
C LYS A 759 13.66 -8.51 20.89
N LEU A 760 13.34 -7.34 20.32
CA LEU A 760 13.64 -6.00 20.88
C LEU A 760 13.26 -5.83 22.37
N TRP A 761 12.20 -6.49 22.84
CA TRP A 761 11.79 -6.45 24.25
C TRP A 761 12.88 -6.86 25.25
N LYS A 762 13.88 -7.65 24.82
CA LYS A 762 15.03 -8.06 25.64
C LYS A 762 15.94 -6.87 25.92
N GLU A 763 16.20 -6.07 24.89
CA GLU A 763 17.08 -4.89 24.92
C GLU A 763 16.41 -3.71 25.65
N VAL A 764 15.07 -3.61 25.60
CA VAL A 764 14.29 -2.57 26.29
C VAL A 764 14.63 -2.41 27.78
N ARG A 765 15.04 -3.48 28.47
CA ARG A 765 15.51 -3.38 29.87
C ARG A 765 16.85 -2.68 30.01
N GLU A 766 17.79 -2.96 29.10
CA GLU A 766 19.11 -2.34 29.09
C GLU A 766 19.00 -0.89 28.61
N MET A 767 18.20 -0.64 27.57
CA MET A 767 17.95 0.70 27.05
C MET A 767 17.30 1.65 28.06
N GLN A 768 16.54 1.18 29.05
CA GLN A 768 16.04 2.06 30.13
C GLN A 768 17.14 2.67 31.01
N PHE A 769 18.28 1.99 31.15
CA PHE A 769 19.42 2.48 31.92
C PHE A 769 20.44 3.22 31.04
N LEU A 770 20.36 3.04 29.72
CA LEU A 770 21.27 3.59 28.71
C LEU A 770 20.65 4.75 27.92
N ASP A 771 19.34 4.96 28.00
CA ASP A 771 18.66 6.12 27.40
C ASP A 771 19.13 7.43 28.06
N PRO A 772 19.42 8.49 27.30
CA PRO A 772 19.95 9.75 27.84
C PRO A 772 19.02 10.48 28.82
N GLY A 773 17.74 10.11 28.90
CA GLY A 773 16.76 10.62 29.87
C GLY A 773 15.55 11.34 29.26
N ASP A 774 15.51 11.49 27.93
CA ASP A 774 14.39 12.06 27.18
C ASP A 774 13.52 11.01 26.47
N GLY A 775 13.95 9.75 26.46
CA GLY A 775 13.22 8.62 25.87
C GLY A 775 13.49 8.42 24.37
N PHE A 776 14.41 9.16 23.75
CA PHE A 776 14.62 9.11 22.30
C PHE A 776 14.97 7.71 21.77
N ASN A 777 15.80 6.96 22.50
CA ASN A 777 16.16 5.60 22.09
C ASN A 777 14.98 4.62 22.28
N ILE A 778 14.12 4.86 23.28
CA ILE A 778 12.90 4.08 23.50
C ILE A 778 11.84 4.37 22.42
N HIS A 779 11.79 5.61 21.90
CA HIS A 779 10.97 5.94 20.75
C HIS A 779 11.45 5.24 19.47
N LEU A 780 12.77 5.22 19.21
CA LEU A 780 13.34 4.49 18.08
C LEU A 780 13.04 2.98 18.15
N LEU A 781 13.04 2.38 19.35
CA LEU A 781 12.56 1.01 19.58
C LEU A 781 11.08 0.83 19.16
N ALA A 782 10.19 1.74 19.56
CA ALA A 782 8.77 1.68 19.21
C ALA A 782 8.53 1.82 17.70
N VAL A 783 9.24 2.74 17.04
CA VAL A 783 9.25 2.89 15.58
C VAL A 783 9.75 1.62 14.88
N SER A 784 10.74 0.94 15.45
CA SER A 784 11.33 -0.29 14.89
C SER A 784 10.46 -1.54 15.11
N LEU A 785 9.64 -1.53 16.15
CA LEU A 785 8.55 -2.50 16.34
C LEU A 785 7.44 -2.26 15.31
N LEU A 786 6.98 -1.02 15.16
CA LEU A 786 5.96 -0.62 14.17
C LEU A 786 6.38 -0.97 12.73
N ARG A 787 7.66 -0.71 12.37
CA ARG A 787 8.31 -1.17 11.13
C ARG A 787 8.17 -2.68 10.94
N GLY A 788 8.53 -3.46 11.97
CA GLY A 788 8.47 -4.93 11.93
C GLY A 788 7.05 -5.49 11.80
N VAL A 789 6.07 -4.89 12.48
CA VAL A 789 4.65 -5.24 12.35
C VAL A 789 4.15 -4.93 10.94
N SER A 790 4.39 -3.72 10.43
CA SER A 790 3.97 -3.33 9.07
C SER A 790 4.61 -4.22 8.01
N GLN A 791 5.91 -4.51 8.09
CA GLN A 791 6.60 -5.42 7.17
C GLN A 791 6.01 -6.83 7.16
N CYS A 792 5.77 -7.41 8.34
CA CYS A 792 5.18 -8.74 8.45
C CYS A 792 3.74 -8.77 7.90
N GLN A 793 2.97 -7.72 8.16
CA GLN A 793 1.60 -7.60 7.67
C GLN A 793 1.53 -7.44 6.15
N GLN A 794 2.39 -6.61 5.55
CA GLN A 794 2.54 -6.46 4.10
C GLN A 794 2.82 -7.83 3.44
N ARG A 795 3.74 -8.62 4.02
CA ARG A 795 4.06 -9.96 3.54
C ARG A 795 2.89 -10.93 3.68
N LEU A 796 2.18 -10.93 4.80
CA LEU A 796 0.98 -11.76 4.99
C LEU A 796 -0.13 -11.45 3.97
N TYR A 797 -0.34 -10.16 3.63
CA TYR A 797 -1.27 -9.74 2.58
C TYR A 797 -0.85 -10.19 1.18
N ALA A 798 0.47 -10.26 0.90
CA ALA A 798 0.99 -10.68 -0.40
C ALA A 798 1.06 -12.22 -0.55
N ASN A 799 1.51 -12.92 0.50
CA ASN A 799 1.60 -14.38 0.56
C ASN A 799 1.59 -14.85 2.03
N SER A 800 0.49 -15.47 2.47
CA SER A 800 0.33 -15.98 3.83
C SER A 800 1.11 -17.30 4.03
N THR A 801 2.37 -17.20 4.48
CA THR A 801 3.18 -18.37 4.86
C THR A 801 3.08 -18.69 6.36
N PRO A 802 3.27 -19.96 6.78
CA PRO A 802 3.33 -20.31 8.20
C PRO A 802 4.42 -19.57 8.99
N GLU A 803 5.53 -19.21 8.32
CA GLU A 803 6.64 -18.46 8.92
C GLU A 803 6.25 -17.01 9.25
N GLU A 804 5.59 -16.31 8.32
CA GLU A 804 5.10 -14.94 8.58
C GLU A 804 3.95 -14.93 9.61
N ILE A 805 3.10 -15.97 9.64
CA ILE A 805 2.10 -16.14 10.72
C ILE A 805 2.80 -16.31 12.09
N ALA A 806 3.83 -17.14 12.16
CA ALA A 806 4.61 -17.33 13.38
C ALA A 806 5.36 -16.04 13.80
N ARG A 807 5.89 -15.29 12.84
CA ARG A 807 6.53 -13.97 13.05
C ARG A 807 5.53 -12.95 13.60
N MET A 808 4.31 -12.90 13.06
CA MET A 808 3.24 -12.04 13.54
C MET A 808 2.84 -12.39 14.99
N MET A 809 2.72 -13.69 15.32
CA MET A 809 2.49 -14.12 16.70
C MET A 809 3.64 -13.75 17.65
N ALA A 810 4.90 -13.84 17.19
CA ALA A 810 6.07 -13.43 17.98
C ALA A 810 6.09 -11.91 18.24
N LEU A 811 5.70 -11.10 17.24
CA LEU A 811 5.50 -9.66 17.40
C LEU A 811 4.36 -9.35 18.38
N ARG A 812 3.24 -10.11 18.38
CA ARG A 812 2.14 -9.95 19.35
C ARG A 812 2.59 -10.21 20.78
N ASN A 813 3.42 -11.23 20.97
CA ASN A 813 4.04 -11.54 22.27
C ASN A 813 5.05 -10.47 22.72
N THR A 814 5.77 -9.84 21.77
CA THR A 814 6.76 -8.78 22.06
C THR A 814 6.17 -7.63 22.85
N PHE A 815 4.96 -7.15 22.54
CA PHE A 815 4.32 -6.07 23.31
C PHE A 815 4.04 -6.47 24.77
N SER A 816 3.56 -7.69 25.00
CA SER A 816 3.35 -8.20 26.36
C SER A 816 4.67 -8.25 27.14
N CYS A 817 5.77 -8.63 26.48
CA CYS A 817 7.11 -8.57 27.05
C CYS A 817 7.60 -7.13 27.28
N MET A 818 7.36 -6.19 26.36
CA MET A 818 7.73 -4.78 26.52
C MET A 818 6.99 -4.12 27.70
N ARG A 819 5.71 -4.43 27.90
CA ARG A 819 4.93 -3.97 29.06
C ARG A 819 5.42 -4.54 30.41
N LEU A 820 6.17 -5.64 30.38
CA LEU A 820 6.87 -6.25 31.53
C LEU A 820 8.37 -5.86 31.61
N ALA A 821 8.89 -5.23 30.56
CA ALA A 821 10.26 -4.72 30.50
C ALA A 821 10.32 -3.28 31.00
N LEU A 822 9.40 -2.43 30.53
CA LEU A 822 9.26 -1.02 30.93
C LEU A 822 8.64 -0.87 32.33
N PRO A 823 8.87 0.26 33.02
CA PRO A 823 8.29 0.51 34.33
C PRO A 823 6.76 0.64 34.23
N ALA A 824 6.03 0.20 35.25
CA ALA A 824 4.57 0.26 35.26
C ALA A 824 3.98 1.69 35.14
N TRP A 825 4.76 2.73 35.45
CA TRP A 825 4.36 4.12 35.24
C TRP A 825 4.53 4.61 33.79
N TYR A 826 5.31 3.92 32.95
CA TYR A 826 5.67 4.40 31.62
C TYR A 826 4.45 4.57 30.72
N PHE A 827 3.49 3.64 30.79
CA PHE A 827 2.23 3.66 30.05
C PHE A 827 1.13 4.52 30.72
N ASN A 828 1.40 5.19 31.84
CA ASN A 828 0.44 6.14 32.41
C ASN A 828 0.61 7.49 31.71
N ALA A 829 -0.37 7.89 30.88
CA ALA A 829 -0.30 9.15 30.13
C ALA A 829 -0.24 10.42 31.01
N ALA A 830 -0.53 10.35 32.31
CA ALA A 830 -0.35 11.50 33.20
C ALA A 830 1.13 11.89 33.37
N LYS A 831 1.40 13.21 33.33
CA LYS A 831 2.72 13.80 33.59
C LYS A 831 3.18 13.57 35.02
N ARG A 832 4.43 13.16 35.20
CA ARG A 832 5.01 13.00 36.55
C ARG A 832 5.60 14.33 37.05
N PRO A 833 5.58 14.63 38.36
CA PRO A 833 6.14 15.89 38.90
C PRO A 833 7.62 16.14 38.57
N SER A 834 8.39 15.07 38.36
CA SER A 834 9.82 15.13 38.01
C SER A 834 10.10 15.04 36.50
N GLU A 835 9.07 15.01 35.66
CA GLU A 835 9.19 14.74 34.23
C GLU A 835 9.13 16.05 33.44
N GLN A 836 10.19 16.32 32.69
CA GLN A 836 10.29 17.53 31.88
C GLN A 836 9.27 17.51 30.73
N PHE A 837 8.87 18.69 30.28
CA PHE A 837 7.93 18.88 29.16
C PHE A 837 8.30 18.04 27.92
N HIS A 838 9.57 18.03 27.54
CA HIS A 838 10.05 17.34 26.34
C HIS A 838 10.00 15.80 26.52
N SER A 839 10.51 15.30 27.64
CA SER A 839 10.42 13.86 28.01
C SER A 839 8.98 13.38 28.14
N HIS A 840 8.07 14.23 28.63
CA HIS A 840 6.64 13.92 28.72
C HIS A 840 6.04 13.74 27.33
N ARG A 841 6.14 14.76 26.45
CA ARG A 841 5.70 14.69 25.04
C ARG A 841 6.21 13.42 24.37
N HIS A 842 7.52 13.17 24.45
CA HIS A 842 8.13 12.07 23.71
C HIS A 842 7.72 10.69 24.25
N ARG A 843 7.44 10.58 25.55
CA ARG A 843 6.81 9.39 26.13
C ARG A 843 5.37 9.20 25.62
N LEU A 844 4.57 10.26 25.51
CA LEU A 844 3.22 10.17 24.93
C LEU A 844 3.25 9.75 23.45
N GLU A 845 4.14 10.32 22.64
CA GLU A 845 4.37 9.89 21.25
C GLU A 845 4.74 8.40 21.17
N THR A 846 5.60 7.93 22.08
CA THR A 846 6.03 6.54 22.15
C THR A 846 4.90 5.60 22.57
N ILE A 847 4.03 6.01 23.51
CA ILE A 847 2.81 5.30 23.88
C ILE A 847 1.87 5.20 22.66
N ILE A 848 1.66 6.29 21.92
CA ILE A 848 0.84 6.31 20.70
C ILE A 848 1.44 5.37 19.64
N MET A 849 2.75 5.33 19.44
CA MET A 849 3.39 4.35 18.53
C MET A 849 3.14 2.90 18.97
N PHE A 850 3.20 2.58 20.27
CA PHE A 850 2.86 1.25 20.77
C PHE A 850 1.39 0.90 20.53
N HIS A 851 0.44 1.81 20.80
CA HIS A 851 -0.97 1.59 20.51
C HIS A 851 -1.24 1.45 19.00
N THR A 852 -0.59 2.26 18.16
CA THR A 852 -0.70 2.19 16.69
C THR A 852 -0.23 0.84 16.16
N ALA A 853 0.93 0.36 16.63
CA ALA A 853 1.43 -0.96 16.24
C ALA A 853 0.54 -2.10 16.79
N HIS A 854 -0.13 -1.89 17.93
CA HIS A 854 -1.16 -2.79 18.46
C HIS A 854 -2.48 -2.79 17.69
N LEU A 855 -2.90 -1.66 17.10
CA LEU A 855 -4.03 -1.61 16.16
C LEU A 855 -3.70 -2.47 14.96
N ILE A 856 -2.57 -2.17 14.31
CA ILE A 856 -2.05 -2.82 13.10
C ILE A 856 -1.89 -4.34 13.28
N ILE A 857 -1.45 -4.80 14.44
CA ILE A 857 -1.22 -6.24 14.69
C ILE A 857 -2.49 -7.07 14.97
N ASN A 858 -3.59 -6.43 15.38
CA ASN A 858 -4.85 -7.10 15.70
C ASN A 858 -5.90 -6.93 14.58
N GLU A 859 -5.58 -6.23 13.50
CA GLU A 859 -6.42 -6.17 12.30
C GLU A 859 -6.56 -7.56 11.62
N PRO A 860 -7.72 -7.86 11.04
CA PRO A 860 -7.93 -9.09 10.29
C PRO A 860 -7.09 -9.11 9.00
N VAL A 861 -6.26 -10.13 8.86
CA VAL A 861 -5.51 -10.42 7.62
C VAL A 861 -6.46 -11.04 6.59
N ARG A 862 -6.40 -10.57 5.34
CA ARG A 862 -7.21 -11.09 4.23
C ARG A 862 -6.77 -12.52 3.89
N THR A 863 -7.55 -13.53 4.32
CA THR A 863 -7.27 -14.94 4.03
C THR A 863 -7.66 -15.31 2.60
N LEU A 864 -6.69 -15.81 1.83
CA LEU A 864 -6.89 -16.44 0.54
C LEU A 864 -6.98 -17.96 0.74
N GLY A 865 -8.18 -18.54 0.59
CA GLY A 865 -8.38 -20.00 0.62
C GLY A 865 -9.08 -20.53 1.88
N THR A 866 -9.88 -21.58 1.68
CA THR A 866 -10.92 -22.04 2.64
C THR A 866 -10.44 -23.01 3.72
N GLU A 867 -9.21 -23.54 3.68
CA GLU A 867 -8.75 -24.55 4.64
C GLU A 867 -7.96 -24.00 5.83
N GLN A 868 -7.07 -23.02 5.66
CA GLN A 868 -6.41 -22.37 6.83
C GLN A 868 -7.33 -21.36 7.56
N ALA A 869 -8.41 -20.90 6.94
CA ALA A 869 -9.34 -19.93 7.53
C ALA A 869 -9.82 -20.36 8.92
N HIS A 870 -10.21 -21.63 9.09
CA HIS A 870 -10.78 -22.14 10.34
C HIS A 870 -9.87 -22.05 11.58
N ILE A 871 -8.55 -21.93 11.41
CA ILE A 871 -7.60 -21.76 12.52
C ILE A 871 -7.56 -20.31 13.02
N ILE A 872 -7.89 -19.34 12.15
CA ILE A 872 -7.83 -17.90 12.43
C ILE A 872 -9.24 -17.32 12.72
N THR A 873 -10.29 -17.80 12.03
CA THR A 873 -11.64 -17.22 12.09
C THR A 873 -12.31 -17.26 13.46
N GLY A 874 -11.88 -18.17 14.36
CA GLY A 874 -12.38 -18.23 15.73
C GLY A 874 -11.92 -17.06 16.63
N ASP A 875 -10.82 -16.38 16.26
CA ASP A 875 -10.19 -15.32 17.06
C ASP A 875 -10.33 -13.92 16.41
N SER A 876 -11.00 -13.81 15.26
CA SER A 876 -11.10 -12.55 14.50
C SER A 876 -11.90 -11.46 15.23
N LEU A 877 -12.98 -11.82 15.94
CA LEU A 877 -13.81 -10.85 16.67
C LEU A 877 -13.13 -10.38 17.96
N SER A 878 -12.39 -11.26 18.64
CA SER A 878 -11.56 -10.95 19.81
C SER A 878 -10.36 -10.07 19.44
N CYS A 879 -9.74 -10.32 18.29
CA CYS A 879 -8.71 -9.43 17.75
C CYS A 879 -9.29 -8.04 17.41
N TRP A 880 -10.43 -7.97 16.70
CA TRP A 880 -11.11 -6.71 16.43
C TRP A 880 -11.47 -5.92 17.71
N GLN A 881 -12.08 -6.58 18.71
CA GLN A 881 -12.35 -5.93 20.01
C GLN A 881 -11.08 -5.44 20.70
N SER A 882 -9.95 -6.15 20.55
CA SER A 882 -8.66 -5.68 21.06
C SER A 882 -8.20 -4.42 20.33
N SER A 883 -8.35 -4.34 19.01
CA SER A 883 -8.07 -3.11 18.24
C SER A 883 -8.92 -1.93 18.75
N ILE A 884 -10.21 -2.13 19.00
CA ILE A 884 -11.08 -1.06 19.53
C ILE A 884 -10.60 -0.56 20.88
N THR A 885 -10.25 -1.45 21.82
CA THR A 885 -9.68 -1.04 23.11
C THR A 885 -8.38 -0.25 22.93
N TYR A 886 -7.51 -0.62 21.98
CA TYR A 886 -6.29 0.15 21.71
C TYR A 886 -6.55 1.50 21.02
N ALA A 887 -7.67 1.66 20.30
CA ALA A 887 -8.09 2.96 19.75
C ALA A 887 -8.67 3.88 20.85
N GLU A 888 -9.44 3.31 21.80
CA GLU A 888 -9.89 4.01 23.02
C GLU A 888 -8.69 4.43 23.89
N ASP A 889 -7.73 3.53 24.13
CA ASP A 889 -6.50 3.84 24.89
C ASP A 889 -5.68 4.96 24.22
N LEU A 890 -5.53 4.91 22.89
CA LEU A 890 -4.83 5.93 22.10
C LEU A 890 -5.52 7.29 22.19
N ALA A 891 -6.86 7.32 22.11
CA ALA A 891 -7.63 8.53 22.36
C ALA A 891 -7.36 9.05 23.78
N GLY A 892 -7.41 8.19 24.79
CA GLY A 892 -7.17 8.53 26.20
C GLY A 892 -5.81 9.20 26.47
N VAL A 893 -4.78 9.01 25.63
CA VAL A 893 -3.51 9.75 25.71
C VAL A 893 -3.74 11.27 25.56
N PHE A 894 -4.68 11.68 24.72
CA PHE A 894 -4.95 13.10 24.43
C PHE A 894 -5.60 13.86 25.59
N HIS A 895 -6.18 13.19 26.58
CA HIS A 895 -6.59 13.83 27.84
C HIS A 895 -5.42 14.39 28.66
N HIS A 896 -4.19 13.93 28.40
CA HIS A 896 -2.97 14.38 29.09
C HIS A 896 -2.01 15.15 28.17
N TRP A 897 -2.48 15.52 26.98
CA TRP A 897 -1.68 16.22 25.98
C TRP A 897 -1.72 17.74 26.22
N GLU A 898 -0.54 18.35 26.43
CA GLU A 898 -0.42 19.80 26.62
C GLU A 898 -0.60 20.50 25.25
N SER A 899 -1.28 21.65 25.21
CA SER A 899 -1.70 22.28 23.94
C SER A 899 -0.50 22.76 23.10
N GLU A 900 0.61 23.04 23.75
CA GLU A 900 1.88 23.40 23.12
C GLU A 900 2.52 22.22 22.36
N TYR A 901 2.19 20.97 22.71
CA TYR A 901 2.77 19.79 22.04
C TYR A 901 2.40 19.70 20.55
N PHE A 902 1.20 20.15 20.15
CA PHE A 902 0.76 20.06 18.74
C PHE A 902 1.70 20.77 17.75
N ALA A 903 2.41 21.81 18.18
CA ALA A 903 3.35 22.57 17.35
C ALA A 903 4.77 21.98 17.29
N VAL A 904 5.09 21.00 18.15
CA VAL A 904 6.45 20.44 18.33
C VAL A 904 6.46 18.91 18.42
N ALA A 905 5.33 18.26 18.11
CA ALA A 905 5.17 16.81 18.10
C ALA A 905 5.26 16.24 16.69
N ASP A 906 5.59 14.94 16.58
CA ASP A 906 5.75 14.30 15.27
C ASP A 906 4.44 14.28 14.46
N PRO A 907 4.41 14.80 13.22
CA PRO A 907 3.22 14.80 12.38
C PRO A 907 2.69 13.38 12.04
N VAL A 908 3.49 12.30 12.19
CA VAL A 908 3.01 10.91 12.07
C VAL A 908 1.91 10.58 13.09
N ILE A 909 1.86 11.29 14.22
CA ILE A 909 0.79 11.16 15.22
C ILE A 909 -0.59 11.45 14.60
N SER A 910 -0.67 12.33 13.60
CA SER A 910 -1.90 12.59 12.83
C SER A 910 -2.40 11.34 12.09
N CYS A 911 -1.48 10.53 11.55
CA CYS A 911 -1.81 9.26 10.91
C CYS A 911 -2.30 8.22 11.92
N ALA A 912 -1.72 8.21 13.12
CA ALA A 912 -2.15 7.34 14.22
C ALA A 912 -3.55 7.72 14.75
N ILE A 913 -3.83 9.02 14.91
CA ILE A 913 -5.15 9.56 15.25
C ILE A 913 -6.18 9.13 14.20
N TRP A 914 -5.90 9.39 12.92
CA TRP A 914 -6.78 9.04 11.81
C TRP A 914 -7.09 7.55 11.78
N HIS A 915 -6.08 6.70 11.91
CA HIS A 915 -6.25 5.24 11.89
C HIS A 915 -7.10 4.74 13.08
N ALA A 916 -6.85 5.23 14.29
CA ALA A 916 -7.64 4.91 15.47
C ALA A 916 -9.10 5.36 15.32
N HIS A 917 -9.33 6.57 14.79
CA HIS A 917 -10.67 7.09 14.55
C HIS A 917 -11.40 6.26 13.49
N CYS A 918 -10.76 5.88 12.39
CA CYS A 918 -11.39 5.01 11.39
C CYS A 918 -11.81 3.66 12.00
N GLY A 919 -10.99 3.06 12.87
CA GLY A 919 -11.35 1.84 13.60
C GLY A 919 -12.57 2.00 14.51
N LEU A 920 -12.63 3.09 15.29
CA LEU A 920 -13.78 3.40 16.16
C LEU A 920 -15.05 3.70 15.36
N THR A 921 -14.94 4.42 14.24
CA THR A 921 -16.08 4.71 13.35
C THR A 921 -16.61 3.43 12.69
N ILE A 922 -15.76 2.50 12.22
CA ILE A 922 -16.19 1.17 11.78
C ILE A 922 -16.93 0.44 12.89
N HIS A 923 -16.43 0.49 14.12
CA HIS A 923 -17.08 -0.17 15.24
C HIS A 923 -18.46 0.41 15.53
N LYS A 924 -18.61 1.74 15.49
CA LYS A 924 -19.90 2.43 15.62
C LYS A 924 -20.87 2.05 14.49
N MET A 925 -20.41 2.01 13.24
CA MET A 925 -21.20 1.51 12.10
C MET A 925 -21.64 0.05 12.30
N SER A 926 -20.82 -0.79 12.93
CA SER A 926 -21.06 -2.24 13.03
C SER A 926 -21.94 -2.70 14.21
N PHE A 927 -22.35 -1.79 15.10
CA PHE A 927 -23.08 -2.13 16.33
C PHE A 927 -24.10 -1.03 16.68
N THR A 928 -25.36 -1.20 16.28
CA THR A 928 -26.45 -0.20 16.48
C THR A 928 -27.43 -0.51 17.61
N ASP A 929 -27.17 -1.49 18.47
CA ASP A 929 -28.09 -1.81 19.58
C ASP A 929 -27.96 -0.78 20.73
N ASP A 930 -28.85 0.23 20.73
CA ASP A 930 -29.05 1.27 21.78
C ASP A 930 -29.20 0.73 23.23
N SER A 931 -29.27 -0.60 23.38
CA SER A 931 -29.36 -1.32 24.65
C SER A 931 -28.22 -1.06 25.65
N ASN A 932 -27.10 -0.46 25.22
CA ASN A 932 -25.88 -0.35 26.02
C ASN A 932 -25.21 1.03 25.91
N SER A 933 -25.96 2.08 26.24
CA SER A 933 -25.60 3.50 26.09
C SER A 933 -24.20 3.88 26.62
N GLU A 934 -23.72 3.25 27.70
CA GLU A 934 -22.38 3.50 28.25
C GLU A 934 -21.26 3.21 27.24
N VAL A 935 -21.40 2.17 26.41
CA VAL A 935 -20.38 1.82 25.40
C VAL A 935 -20.39 2.82 24.25
N ALA A 936 -21.57 3.20 23.76
CA ALA A 936 -21.73 4.23 22.73
C ALA A 936 -21.13 5.57 23.19
N THR A 937 -21.46 6.03 24.41
CA THR A 937 -20.91 7.26 24.98
C THR A 937 -19.38 7.23 25.11
N ARG A 938 -18.76 6.09 25.47
CA ARG A 938 -17.30 5.98 25.53
C ARG A 938 -16.65 6.08 24.14
N ILE A 939 -17.24 5.44 23.13
CA ILE A 939 -16.77 5.52 21.73
C ILE A 939 -16.91 6.94 21.20
N ASP A 940 -18.04 7.61 21.45
CA ASP A 940 -18.29 8.98 20.99
C ASP A 940 -17.32 9.98 21.64
N ASN A 941 -17.11 9.89 22.96
CA ASN A 941 -16.09 10.71 23.64
C ASN A 941 -14.67 10.50 23.07
N ALA A 942 -14.34 9.28 22.64
CA ALA A 942 -13.04 8.98 22.02
C ALA A 942 -12.95 9.55 20.58
N LEU A 943 -14.02 9.44 19.79
CA LEU A 943 -14.12 10.02 18.44
C LEU A 943 -14.00 11.55 18.45
N ASP A 944 -14.71 12.21 19.38
CA ASP A 944 -14.66 13.67 19.57
C ASP A 944 -13.25 14.13 19.94
N LEU A 945 -12.61 13.45 20.89
CA LEU A 945 -11.26 13.75 21.34
C LEU A 945 -10.21 13.56 20.23
N LEU A 946 -10.33 12.50 19.43
CA LEU A 946 -9.47 12.26 18.27
C LEU A 946 -9.69 13.33 17.19
N SER A 947 -10.94 13.74 16.93
CA SER A 947 -11.28 14.79 15.98
C SER A 947 -10.68 16.15 16.38
N ILE A 948 -10.89 16.57 17.64
CA ILE A 948 -10.30 17.80 18.21
C ILE A 948 -8.77 17.74 18.19
N SER A 949 -8.18 16.57 18.44
CA SER A 949 -6.72 16.41 18.39
C SER A 949 -6.18 16.54 16.97
N LEU A 950 -6.85 15.94 15.97
CA LEU A 950 -6.50 16.06 14.56
C LEU A 950 -6.63 17.51 14.07
N GLU A 951 -7.68 18.23 14.49
CA GLU A 951 -7.87 19.66 14.23
C GLU A 951 -6.73 20.52 14.79
N ASN A 952 -6.23 20.22 15.99
CA ASN A 952 -5.12 20.96 16.57
C ASN A 952 -3.80 20.67 15.84
N PHE A 953 -3.56 19.44 15.36
CA PHE A 953 -2.45 19.13 14.45
C PHE A 953 -2.61 19.84 13.09
N ALA A 954 -3.82 19.91 12.55
CA ALA A 954 -4.14 20.55 11.28
C ALA A 954 -3.88 22.06 11.25
N ARG A 955 -3.71 22.72 12.41
CA ARG A 955 -3.25 24.11 12.48
C ARG A 955 -1.82 24.28 11.97
N TRP A 956 -0.96 23.29 12.22
CA TRP A 956 0.49 23.33 11.98
C TRP A 956 0.96 22.46 10.81
N TRP A 957 0.24 21.36 10.53
CA TRP A 957 0.68 20.32 9.60
C TRP A 957 -0.36 20.06 8.51
N GLN A 958 0.03 20.20 7.25
CA GLN A 958 -0.86 20.02 6.10
C GLN A 958 -1.28 18.56 5.91
N ILE A 959 -0.42 17.58 6.24
CA ILE A 959 -0.79 16.16 6.34
C ILE A 959 -2.01 15.94 7.26
N ALA A 960 -2.08 16.65 8.39
CA ALA A 960 -3.21 16.53 9.32
C ALA A 960 -4.50 17.14 8.74
N ARG A 961 -4.42 18.20 7.92
CA ARG A 961 -5.58 18.72 7.16
C ARG A 961 -6.10 17.72 6.14
N ILE A 962 -5.21 17.12 5.34
CA ILE A 962 -5.57 16.09 4.35
C ILE A 962 -6.26 14.91 5.04
N LEU A 963 -5.72 14.44 6.16
CA LEU A 963 -6.34 13.38 6.96
C LEU A 963 -7.66 13.82 7.60
N GLN A 964 -7.80 15.08 8.03
CA GLN A 964 -9.07 15.61 8.55
C GLN A 964 -10.15 15.65 7.46
N ASP A 965 -9.82 16.11 6.26
CA ASP A 965 -10.78 16.17 5.13
C ASP A 965 -11.16 14.76 4.66
N SER A 966 -10.20 13.84 4.61
CA SER A 966 -10.44 12.40 4.44
C SER A 966 -11.44 11.86 5.46
N LEU A 967 -11.26 12.24 6.73
CA LEU A 967 -12.06 11.76 7.84
C LEU A 967 -13.49 12.31 7.81
N LYS A 968 -13.69 13.57 7.40
CA LYS A 968 -15.04 14.15 7.20
C LYS A 968 -15.84 13.34 6.20
N VAL A 969 -15.24 13.00 5.05
CA VAL A 969 -15.88 12.15 4.03
C VAL A 969 -16.24 10.80 4.62
N PHE A 970 -15.34 10.16 5.39
CA PHE A 970 -15.61 8.87 6.03
C PHE A 970 -16.69 8.94 7.14
N GLN A 971 -16.69 10.03 7.93
CA GLN A 971 -17.63 10.28 9.01
C GLN A 971 -19.07 10.49 8.51
N MET A 972 -19.26 11.06 7.31
CA MET A 972 -20.60 11.14 6.69
C MET A 972 -21.24 9.75 6.68
N TRP A 973 -20.56 8.72 6.18
CA TRP A 973 -21.13 7.37 6.11
C TRP A 973 -21.37 6.67 7.46
N SER A 974 -21.08 7.30 8.61
CA SER A 974 -21.24 6.69 9.93
C SER A 974 -22.69 6.40 10.36
N TRP A 975 -23.69 6.93 9.66
CA TRP A 975 -25.10 6.55 9.81
C TRP A 975 -25.47 5.24 9.11
N VAL A 976 -24.56 4.60 8.37
CA VAL A 976 -24.81 3.34 7.66
C VAL A 976 -24.41 2.13 8.52
N HIS A 977 -25.34 1.19 8.73
CA HIS A 977 -25.06 -0.05 9.46
C HIS A 977 -24.16 -0.99 8.65
N LEU A 978 -23.05 -1.40 9.26
CA LEU A 978 -22.05 -2.29 8.68
C LEU A 978 -22.21 -3.73 9.21
N ASP A 979 -22.27 -4.71 8.31
CA ASP A 979 -22.15 -6.11 8.72
C ASP A 979 -20.72 -6.41 9.20
N VAL A 980 -20.60 -7.04 10.37
CA VAL A 980 -19.34 -7.51 10.97
C VAL A 980 -18.51 -8.35 9.99
N SER A 981 -19.16 -9.07 9.07
CA SER A 981 -18.48 -9.85 8.02
C SER A 981 -17.62 -9.00 7.06
N LYS A 982 -17.95 -7.71 6.91
CA LYS A 982 -17.31 -6.78 5.97
C LYS A 982 -16.20 -5.93 6.59
N ILE A 983 -15.99 -5.97 7.90
CA ILE A 983 -14.96 -5.19 8.61
C ILE A 983 -13.58 -5.34 7.95
N THR A 984 -13.20 -6.57 7.59
CA THR A 984 -11.92 -6.88 6.90
C THR A 984 -11.77 -6.18 5.55
N GLU A 985 -12.87 -5.98 4.82
CA GLU A 985 -12.86 -5.25 3.54
C GLU A 985 -12.74 -3.74 3.76
N VAL A 986 -13.44 -3.18 4.74
CA VAL A 986 -13.34 -1.75 5.09
C VAL A 986 -11.93 -1.39 5.57
N VAL A 987 -11.33 -2.22 6.44
CA VAL A 987 -9.96 -2.06 6.92
C VAL A 987 -8.94 -2.09 5.77
N ALA A 988 -9.17 -2.90 4.73
CA ALA A 988 -8.33 -2.90 3.54
C ALA A 988 -8.47 -1.62 2.69
N GLN A 989 -9.65 -0.98 2.67
CA GLN A 989 -9.86 0.32 2.00
C GLN A 989 -9.20 1.48 2.76
N ILE A 990 -9.29 1.50 4.09
CA ILE A 990 -8.58 2.46 4.96
C ILE A 990 -7.09 2.48 4.67
N ARG A 991 -6.48 1.31 4.49
CA ARG A 991 -5.05 1.19 4.12
C ARG A 991 -4.73 1.71 2.73
N ARG A 992 -5.66 1.67 1.78
CA ARG A 992 -5.49 2.30 0.46
C ARG A 992 -5.49 3.82 0.58
N ALA A 993 -6.32 4.41 1.44
CA ALA A 993 -6.38 5.86 1.59
C ALA A 993 -5.06 6.49 2.08
N ILE A 994 -4.20 5.76 2.80
CA ILE A 994 -2.82 6.22 3.14
C ILE A 994 -1.77 5.74 2.10
N ASN A 995 -2.13 4.82 1.21
CA ASN A 995 -1.22 4.32 0.17
C ASN A 995 -1.07 5.36 -0.97
N PRO A 996 0.17 5.77 -1.31
CA PRO A 996 0.44 6.83 -2.29
C PRO A 996 0.14 6.45 -3.74
N ASP A 997 0.04 5.16 -4.05
CA ASP A 997 -0.27 4.61 -5.38
C ASP A 997 -1.76 4.25 -5.52
N SER A 998 -2.59 4.56 -4.51
CA SER A 998 -4.05 4.49 -4.66
C SER A 998 -4.56 5.54 -5.65
N VAL A 999 -5.69 5.27 -6.28
CA VAL A 999 -6.27 6.16 -7.31
C VAL A 999 -6.82 7.45 -6.69
N GLU A 1000 -7.30 7.36 -5.45
CA GLU A 1000 -7.84 8.48 -4.67
C GLU A 1000 -7.23 8.46 -3.24
N PRO A 1001 -5.93 8.80 -3.07
CA PRO A 1001 -5.30 8.85 -1.75
C PRO A 1001 -5.99 9.93 -0.90
N GLY A 1002 -6.23 9.62 0.37
CA GLY A 1002 -7.03 10.45 1.26
C GLY A 1002 -8.55 10.27 1.10
N LEU A 1003 -9.04 9.36 0.28
CA LEU A 1003 -10.47 9.02 0.20
C LEU A 1003 -10.69 7.55 0.56
N VAL A 1004 -11.65 7.29 1.45
CA VAL A 1004 -12.07 5.94 1.81
C VAL A 1004 -13.39 5.65 1.10
N ASP A 1005 -13.33 5.01 -0.07
CA ASP A 1005 -14.54 4.56 -0.78
C ASP A 1005 -15.23 3.42 -0.02
N VAL A 1006 -16.30 3.78 0.68
CA VAL A 1006 -17.19 2.86 1.39
C VAL A 1006 -18.49 2.56 0.62
N SER A 1007 -18.69 3.13 -0.57
CA SER A 1007 -19.89 2.85 -1.37
C SER A 1007 -20.01 1.38 -1.74
N LEU A 1008 -18.86 0.71 -1.93
CA LEU A 1008 -18.71 -0.73 -2.18
C LEU A 1008 -19.22 -1.62 -1.02
N ILE A 1009 -19.39 -1.06 0.18
CA ILE A 1009 -19.58 -1.83 1.42
C ILE A 1009 -21.07 -1.88 1.81
N CYS A 1010 -21.87 -0.91 1.35
CA CYS A 1010 -23.32 -0.87 1.54
C CYS A 1010 -24.07 -1.20 0.23
N PRO A 1011 -24.35 -2.49 -0.07
CA PRO A 1011 -25.21 -2.87 -1.17
C PRO A 1011 -26.64 -2.48 -0.83
N SER A 1012 -27.08 -1.34 -1.37
CA SER A 1012 -28.45 -0.82 -1.35
C SER A 1012 -29.07 -0.67 0.04
N ILE A 1013 -29.30 0.58 0.48
CA ILE A 1013 -30.40 0.83 1.42
C ILE A 1013 -31.68 0.32 0.72
N PRO A 1014 -32.44 -0.64 1.29
CA PRO A 1014 -33.66 -1.09 0.65
C PRO A 1014 -34.71 0.02 0.70
N ASP A 1015 -35.29 0.37 -0.45
CA ASP A 1015 -36.42 1.33 -0.56
C ASP A 1015 -37.55 1.01 0.44
N ASP A 1016 -37.72 -0.26 0.79
CA ASP A 1016 -38.74 -0.78 1.71
C ASP A 1016 -38.54 -0.43 3.21
N THR A 1017 -37.48 0.30 3.59
CA THR A 1017 -37.29 0.79 4.97
C THR A 1017 -37.75 2.25 5.19
N LEU A 1018 -38.35 2.87 4.18
CA LEU A 1018 -38.95 4.21 4.27
C LEU A 1018 -40.34 4.20 4.95
N ASP A 1019 -40.37 3.83 6.23
CA ASP A 1019 -41.55 4.03 7.09
C ASP A 1019 -41.75 5.53 7.41
N GLY A 1020 -42.46 6.23 6.51
CA GLY A 1020 -43.39 7.32 6.81
C GLY A 1020 -42.87 8.69 7.30
N ASN A 1021 -41.63 8.83 7.78
CA ASN A 1021 -41.14 10.12 8.30
C ASN A 1021 -40.41 10.95 7.24
N GLU A 1022 -41.01 12.09 6.87
CA GLU A 1022 -40.50 13.00 5.82
C GLU A 1022 -39.13 13.63 6.15
N GLU A 1023 -38.72 13.69 7.41
CA GLU A 1023 -37.41 14.26 7.83
C GLU A 1023 -36.20 13.46 7.30
N ASN A 1024 -36.34 12.15 7.05
CA ASN A 1024 -35.24 11.33 6.52
C ASN A 1024 -35.05 11.43 5.00
N ARG A 1025 -35.96 12.11 4.27
CA ARG A 1025 -35.85 12.28 2.81
C ARG A 1025 -34.89 13.39 2.38
N VAL A 1026 -34.59 14.33 3.25
CA VAL A 1026 -33.69 15.47 2.92
C VAL A 1026 -32.24 15.03 2.87
N TRP A 1027 -31.83 14.12 3.75
CA TRP A 1027 -30.43 13.70 3.90
C TRP A 1027 -29.89 12.89 2.71
N THR A 1028 -30.71 12.15 1.96
CA THR A 1028 -30.22 11.28 0.88
C THR A 1028 -29.91 12.01 -0.43
N THR A 1029 -30.51 13.18 -0.68
CA THR A 1029 -30.13 14.03 -1.83
C THR A 1029 -28.82 14.77 -1.59
N ASP A 1030 -28.60 15.31 -0.39
CA ASP A 1030 -27.42 16.13 -0.06
C ASP A 1030 -26.12 15.31 0.14
N ILE A 1031 -26.20 13.97 0.04
CA ILE A 1031 -25.03 13.06 0.02
C ILE A 1031 -24.68 12.66 -1.43
N LEU A 1032 -25.57 12.92 -2.40
CA LEU A 1032 -25.44 12.52 -3.80
C LEU A 1032 -25.23 13.69 -4.78
N GLU A 1033 -25.42 14.93 -4.34
CA GLU A 1033 -24.92 16.16 -4.99
C GLU A 1033 -23.54 16.59 -4.44
#